data_AF-A0A7M7N3J6-F1
#
_entry.id   AF-A0A7M7N3J6-F1
#
_cell.length_a   1.000
_cell.length_b   1.000
_cell.length_c   1.000
_cell.angle_alpha   90.00
_cell.angle_beta   90.00
_cell.angle_gamma   90.00
#
_symmetry.space_group_name_H-M   'P 1'
#
loop_
_entity.id
_entity.type
_entity.pdbx_description
1 polymer ?
#
loop_
_entity_poly.entity_id
_entity_poly.type
_entity_poly.pdbx_seq_one_letter_code
_entity_poly.pdbx_strand_id
1 'polypeptide(L)'
;MTAACREARLAGSNIAKLTDVSYDATGQMTSPAGKGNMVRAARGLLSAITRVLLMADKIVIKQISQSRNRVSNSLERIDKTRSFTEFVQCFSQFGREMVELAHLTGDRQIDLKDERAKAKMACTRSTLEKSTTMLLTSCKTCLRHPECDPAKKTRDSVFINMRKALSNVNDIIYDKYDNKRLSSHSSPNGITSWPNMHSIMQELHDLVETSKVTLADEPTRTKMQLAMDLLVDTTQDFTDSAYTSHEHRERILTLCERGRANLTALNDHGRTITHDKHPSDRQEDELEVLVVKMVKSISDLKKQLQHTALDHASEVFKVGDDHTTIHKLKEVALQGQVEAVQQLTVRFHDHADQIREVCRLLGHVSRLAPLTISCDHAENSIATSDTQLTGAAITLAMNHNSKIARENLDVFADTWEIQINDLSTLVKEVNDNCVGKTNNKQVYLSLPRPGKHGTTVKAAKPVKLDAQEQAKIAKVGLEVKLLTSEVDAETEKWEDQANDIVKRAKNMSSMAYAMYMFTRGEGSLKTTLDLFKQAEYFAEEGNKLFRSVREFVGQVPDCQLRSELMMYLEQIPSHCQQLNFTTKSPSAGKSSTFNKVDCTIQETKSLLLCIVRLVPICYSLSAKYNVTTPNSPTARWRRPPPMMDLHSNSSDMDSPLSQSSGFMSDGSIMRAQKTLHKMNSFDRL
;
A
#
# COMPACT_ATOMS: atom_id res chain seq x y z
N MET A 1 10.47 -7.67 -31.04
CA MET A 1 11.26 -8.33 -29.98
C MET A 1 12.69 -8.62 -30.43
N THR A 2 12.90 -9.45 -31.47
CA THR A 2 14.23 -9.86 -31.95
C THR A 2 15.21 -8.71 -32.22
N ALA A 3 14.75 -7.64 -32.87
CA ALA A 3 15.57 -6.46 -33.12
C ALA A 3 16.03 -5.76 -31.82
N ALA A 4 15.12 -5.58 -30.86
CA ALA A 4 15.43 -4.99 -29.57
C ALA A 4 16.42 -5.85 -28.76
N CYS A 5 16.28 -7.17 -28.78
CA CYS A 5 17.25 -8.07 -28.13
C CYS A 5 18.63 -8.01 -28.79
N ARG A 6 18.70 -7.88 -30.12
CA ARG A 6 19.96 -7.72 -30.84
C ARG A 6 20.65 -6.42 -30.46
N GLU A 7 19.91 -5.32 -30.37
CA GLU A 7 20.41 -4.03 -29.94
C GLU A 7 20.91 -4.05 -28.49
N ALA A 8 20.16 -4.67 -27.57
CA ALA A 8 20.57 -4.85 -26.18
C ALA A 8 21.85 -5.70 -26.08
N ARG A 9 21.97 -6.77 -26.87
CA ARG A 9 23.19 -7.58 -26.94
C ARG A 9 24.38 -6.77 -27.44
N LEU A 10 24.20 -5.95 -28.48
CA LEU A 10 25.26 -5.09 -29.01
C LEU A 10 25.70 -4.05 -27.97
N ALA A 11 24.75 -3.38 -27.31
CA ALA A 11 25.05 -2.44 -26.24
C ALA A 11 25.75 -3.12 -25.05
N GLY A 12 25.36 -4.35 -24.72
CA GLY A 12 26.00 -5.19 -23.71
C GLY A 12 27.45 -5.54 -24.07
N SER A 13 27.70 -5.93 -25.33
CA SER A 13 29.05 -6.18 -25.82
C SER A 13 29.91 -4.91 -25.82
N ASN A 14 29.33 -3.74 -26.09
CA ASN A 14 30.05 -2.48 -26.09
C ASN A 14 30.48 -2.06 -24.68
N ILE A 15 29.59 -2.17 -23.67
CA ILE A 15 30.00 -1.87 -22.29
C ILE A 15 31.01 -2.90 -21.79
N ALA A 16 30.83 -4.18 -22.11
CA ALA A 16 31.76 -5.24 -21.70
C ALA A 16 33.19 -4.96 -22.19
N LYS A 17 33.35 -4.51 -23.45
CA LYS A 17 34.65 -4.11 -24.00
C LYS A 17 35.28 -2.92 -23.28
N LEU A 18 34.47 -1.96 -22.81
CA LEU A 18 34.96 -0.76 -22.11
C LEU A 18 35.31 -1.04 -20.65
N THR A 19 34.75 -2.11 -20.08
CA THR A 19 35.02 -2.57 -18.72
C THR A 19 36.03 -3.73 -18.67
N ASP A 20 36.50 -4.19 -19.82
CA ASP A 20 37.43 -5.31 -19.91
C ASP A 20 38.82 -4.88 -19.39
N VAL A 21 39.46 -5.76 -18.64
CA VAL A 21 40.74 -5.49 -18.00
C VAL A 21 41.84 -6.11 -18.86
N SER A 22 42.54 -5.28 -19.63
CA SER A 22 43.69 -5.75 -20.44
C SER A 22 44.99 -5.58 -19.65
N TYR A 23 45.86 -6.58 -19.71
CA TYR A 23 47.21 -6.53 -19.15
C TYR A 23 48.21 -6.35 -20.29
N ASP A 24 49.19 -5.47 -20.11
CA ASP A 24 50.29 -5.34 -21.07
C ASP A 24 51.29 -6.51 -20.95
N ALA A 25 52.26 -6.58 -21.87
CA ALA A 25 53.28 -7.63 -21.90
C ALA A 25 54.17 -7.69 -20.64
N THR A 26 54.07 -6.70 -19.74
CA THR A 26 54.77 -6.63 -18.46
C THR A 26 53.89 -7.00 -17.26
N GLY A 27 52.62 -7.34 -17.49
CA GLY A 27 51.65 -7.67 -16.45
C GLY A 27 50.99 -6.46 -15.78
N GLN A 28 51.19 -5.23 -16.30
CA GLN A 28 50.52 -4.03 -15.80
C GLN A 28 49.14 -3.87 -16.42
N MET A 29 48.19 -3.46 -15.57
CA MET A 29 46.80 -3.26 -15.95
C MET A 29 46.67 -1.99 -16.80
N THR A 30 46.26 -2.12 -18.06
CA THR A 30 45.95 -0.99 -18.92
C THR A 30 44.74 -0.22 -18.36
N SER A 31 44.79 1.12 -18.44
CA SER A 31 43.80 1.99 -17.82
C SER A 31 42.39 1.71 -18.37
N PRO A 32 41.36 1.49 -17.51
CA PRO A 32 39.99 1.31 -17.98
C PRO A 32 39.53 2.53 -18.78
N ALA A 33 38.65 2.31 -19.76
CA ALA A 33 38.13 3.38 -20.61
C ALA A 33 37.60 4.54 -19.76
N GLY A 34 37.88 5.79 -20.16
CA GLY A 34 37.54 6.97 -19.37
C GLY A 34 36.08 6.99 -18.91
N LYS A 35 35.83 7.42 -17.66
CA LYS A 35 34.53 7.44 -16.97
C LYS A 35 33.36 7.90 -17.86
N GLY A 36 33.57 8.92 -18.70
CA GLY A 36 32.57 9.44 -19.63
C GLY A 36 32.10 8.43 -20.69
N ASN A 37 33.02 7.61 -21.23
CA ASN A 37 32.71 6.57 -22.22
C ASN A 37 31.93 5.42 -21.59
N MET A 38 32.31 5.02 -20.37
CA MET A 38 31.57 4.00 -19.60
C MET A 38 30.14 4.46 -19.29
N VAL A 39 29.96 5.70 -18.84
CA VAL A 39 28.63 6.27 -18.57
C VAL A 39 27.77 6.32 -19.85
N ARG A 40 28.35 6.69 -20.99
CA ARG A 40 27.62 6.70 -22.27
C ARG A 40 27.20 5.29 -22.71
N ALA A 41 28.08 4.30 -22.56
CA ALA A 41 27.77 2.91 -22.87
C ALA A 41 26.70 2.33 -21.92
N ALA A 42 26.77 2.65 -20.62
CA ALA A 42 25.77 2.25 -19.63
C ALA A 42 24.39 2.84 -19.94
N ARG A 43 24.31 4.13 -20.30
CA ARG A 43 23.05 4.77 -20.75
C ARG A 43 22.51 4.10 -22.01
N GLY A 44 23.37 3.77 -22.97
CA GLY A 44 22.99 3.03 -24.18
C GLY A 44 22.43 1.64 -23.88
N LEU A 45 23.08 0.90 -22.96
CA LEU A 45 22.60 -0.40 -22.52
C LEU A 45 21.25 -0.30 -21.79
N LEU A 46 21.11 0.64 -20.87
CA LEU A 46 19.86 0.87 -20.15
C LEU A 46 18.71 1.14 -21.13
N SER A 47 18.91 2.04 -22.09
CA SER A 47 17.92 2.34 -23.14
C SER A 47 17.54 1.11 -23.98
N ALA A 48 18.51 0.27 -24.32
CA ALA A 48 18.26 -0.94 -25.10
C ALA A 48 17.49 -2.00 -24.27
N ILE A 49 17.85 -2.21 -23.00
CA ILE A 49 17.15 -3.12 -22.09
C ILE A 49 15.72 -2.64 -21.84
N THR A 50 15.51 -1.34 -21.57
CA THR A 50 14.18 -0.78 -21.39
C THR A 50 13.29 -1.03 -22.60
N ARG A 51 13.80 -0.88 -23.83
CA ARG A 51 13.05 -1.22 -25.05
C ARG A 51 12.66 -2.70 -25.13
N VAL A 52 13.53 -3.61 -24.69
CA VAL A 52 13.21 -5.04 -24.60
C VAL A 52 12.08 -5.28 -23.60
N LEU A 53 12.16 -4.69 -22.41
CA LEU A 53 11.14 -4.83 -21.37
C LEU A 53 9.78 -4.26 -21.81
N LEU A 54 9.75 -3.07 -22.42
CA LEU A 54 8.53 -2.47 -22.94
C LEU A 54 7.90 -3.31 -24.08
N MET A 55 8.73 -3.93 -24.92
CA MET A 55 8.24 -4.83 -25.97
C MET A 55 7.69 -6.13 -25.39
N ALA A 56 8.34 -6.69 -24.37
CA ALA A 56 7.87 -7.86 -23.66
C ALA A 56 6.51 -7.59 -22.99
N ASP A 57 6.37 -6.45 -22.31
CA ASP A 57 5.11 -6.02 -21.70
C ASP A 57 3.98 -5.92 -22.73
N LYS A 58 4.22 -5.28 -23.89
CA LYS A 58 3.26 -5.23 -25.00
C LYS A 58 2.83 -6.60 -25.51
N ILE A 59 3.74 -7.59 -25.50
CA ILE A 59 3.41 -8.97 -25.89
C ILE A 59 2.50 -9.61 -24.83
N VAL A 60 2.79 -9.44 -23.54
CA VAL A 60 1.95 -9.94 -22.45
C VAL A 60 0.55 -9.33 -22.52
N ILE A 61 0.43 -8.01 -22.74
CA ILE A 61 -0.87 -7.35 -22.93
C ILE A 61 -1.65 -7.97 -24.11
N LYS A 62 -0.98 -8.23 -25.23
CA LYS A 62 -1.60 -8.91 -26.39
C LYS A 62 -2.04 -10.34 -26.06
N GLN A 63 -1.24 -11.09 -25.31
CA GLN A 63 -1.59 -12.44 -24.87
C GLN A 63 -2.83 -12.45 -23.98
N ILE A 64 -2.91 -11.53 -23.00
CA ILE A 64 -4.10 -11.37 -22.15
C ILE A 64 -5.32 -11.02 -23.01
N SER A 65 -5.17 -10.06 -23.92
CA SER A 65 -6.25 -9.63 -24.83
C SER A 65 -6.76 -10.79 -25.71
N GLN A 66 -5.85 -11.60 -26.26
CA GLN A 66 -6.19 -12.78 -27.05
C GLN A 66 -6.89 -13.86 -26.21
N SER A 67 -6.37 -14.19 -25.03
CA SER A 67 -6.99 -15.15 -24.11
C SER A 67 -8.40 -14.68 -23.70
N ARG A 68 -8.56 -13.40 -23.38
CA ARG A 68 -9.86 -12.77 -23.06
C ARG A 68 -10.85 -12.88 -24.23
N ASN A 69 -10.40 -12.67 -25.46
CA ASN A 69 -11.26 -12.83 -26.64
C ASN A 69 -11.67 -14.29 -26.87
N ARG A 70 -10.79 -15.27 -26.62
CA ARG A 70 -11.15 -16.69 -26.69
C ARG A 70 -12.26 -17.02 -25.69
N VAL A 71 -12.09 -16.60 -24.43
CA VAL A 71 -13.12 -16.73 -23.40
C VAL A 71 -14.44 -16.09 -23.82
N SER A 72 -14.41 -14.86 -24.35
CA SER A 72 -15.61 -14.16 -24.83
C SER A 72 -16.33 -14.96 -25.93
N ASN A 73 -15.59 -15.47 -26.91
CA ASN A 73 -16.14 -16.29 -28.00
C ASN A 73 -16.71 -17.61 -27.47
N SER A 74 -16.04 -18.23 -26.51
CA SER A 74 -16.53 -19.44 -25.84
C SER A 74 -17.83 -19.18 -25.07
N LEU A 75 -17.93 -18.05 -24.40
CA LEU A 75 -19.13 -17.62 -23.69
C LEU A 75 -20.31 -17.42 -24.67
N GLU A 76 -20.07 -16.82 -25.84
CA GLU A 76 -21.08 -16.71 -26.90
C GLU A 76 -21.55 -18.06 -27.45
N ARG A 77 -20.64 -19.06 -27.54
CA ARG A 77 -21.02 -20.42 -27.95
C ARG A 77 -21.90 -21.07 -26.89
N ILE A 78 -21.56 -20.96 -25.61
CA ILE A 78 -22.36 -21.51 -24.51
C ILE A 78 -23.79 -20.94 -24.54
N ASP A 79 -23.95 -19.65 -24.76
CA ASP A 79 -25.25 -18.96 -24.81
C ASP A 79 -26.19 -19.55 -25.90
N LYS A 80 -25.61 -20.03 -27.00
CA LYS A 80 -26.34 -20.60 -28.14
C LYS A 80 -26.67 -22.09 -27.98
N THR A 81 -26.11 -22.76 -26.99
CA THR A 81 -26.31 -24.20 -26.81
C THR A 81 -27.79 -24.54 -26.57
N ARG A 82 -28.25 -25.65 -27.16
CA ARG A 82 -29.65 -26.12 -27.04
C ARG A 82 -29.77 -27.54 -26.47
N SER A 83 -28.65 -28.23 -26.26
CA SER A 83 -28.62 -29.59 -25.71
C SER A 83 -27.57 -29.74 -24.61
N PHE A 84 -27.78 -30.67 -23.69
CA PHE A 84 -26.82 -30.97 -22.62
C PHE A 84 -25.47 -31.45 -23.15
N THR A 85 -25.46 -32.28 -24.19
CA THR A 85 -24.22 -32.83 -24.77
C THR A 85 -23.35 -31.73 -25.37
N GLU A 86 -23.94 -30.85 -26.17
CA GLU A 86 -23.25 -29.71 -26.76
C GLU A 86 -22.77 -28.73 -25.68
N PHE A 87 -23.61 -28.47 -24.68
CA PHE A 87 -23.29 -27.61 -23.56
C PHE A 87 -22.07 -28.11 -22.78
N VAL A 88 -22.00 -29.40 -22.44
CA VAL A 88 -20.85 -29.97 -21.70
C VAL A 88 -19.56 -29.81 -22.48
N GLN A 89 -19.58 -30.04 -23.81
CA GLN A 89 -18.41 -29.85 -24.66
C GLN A 89 -17.96 -28.38 -24.71
N CYS A 90 -18.92 -27.46 -24.90
CA CYS A 90 -18.66 -26.03 -24.95
C CYS A 90 -18.14 -25.49 -23.61
N PHE A 91 -18.74 -25.92 -22.49
CA PHE A 91 -18.36 -25.52 -21.14
C PHE A 91 -16.96 -26.06 -20.76
N SER A 92 -16.62 -27.29 -21.16
CA SER A 92 -15.27 -27.85 -20.96
C SER A 92 -14.19 -27.03 -21.67
N GLN A 93 -14.44 -26.60 -22.91
CA GLN A 93 -13.52 -25.72 -23.65
C GLN A 93 -13.41 -24.34 -22.99
N PHE A 94 -14.53 -23.75 -22.61
CA PHE A 94 -14.57 -22.48 -21.88
C PHE A 94 -13.78 -22.55 -20.58
N GLY A 95 -13.92 -23.62 -19.79
CA GLY A 95 -13.20 -23.81 -18.53
C GLY A 95 -11.68 -23.78 -18.71
N ARG A 96 -11.15 -24.46 -19.74
CA ARG A 96 -9.71 -24.42 -20.06
C ARG A 96 -9.22 -23.01 -20.40
N GLU A 97 -9.98 -22.28 -21.21
CA GLU A 97 -9.64 -20.91 -21.60
C GLU A 97 -9.74 -19.94 -20.42
N MET A 98 -10.70 -20.14 -19.51
CA MET A 98 -10.83 -19.36 -18.28
C MET A 98 -9.66 -19.57 -17.32
N VAL A 99 -9.15 -20.79 -17.18
CA VAL A 99 -7.96 -21.08 -16.35
C VAL A 99 -6.74 -20.35 -16.91
N GLU A 100 -6.54 -20.38 -18.23
CA GLU A 100 -5.44 -19.63 -18.88
C GLU A 100 -5.58 -18.12 -18.61
N LEU A 101 -6.78 -17.55 -18.79
CA LEU A 101 -7.04 -16.14 -18.52
C LEU A 101 -6.81 -15.80 -17.04
N ALA A 102 -7.18 -16.69 -16.13
CA ALA A 102 -6.99 -16.53 -14.69
C ALA A 102 -5.50 -16.51 -14.30
N HIS A 103 -4.64 -17.28 -14.98
CA HIS A 103 -3.19 -17.16 -14.76
C HIS A 103 -2.65 -15.83 -15.29
N LEU A 104 -2.94 -15.51 -16.55
CA LEU A 104 -2.43 -14.31 -17.22
C LEU A 104 -2.86 -13.01 -16.52
N THR A 105 -4.11 -12.91 -16.10
CA THR A 105 -4.61 -11.74 -15.36
C THR A 105 -4.04 -11.66 -13.94
N GLY A 106 -3.58 -12.78 -13.37
CA GLY A 106 -3.02 -12.85 -12.03
C GLY A 106 -1.59 -12.35 -12.00
N ASP A 107 -0.80 -12.82 -12.96
CA ASP A 107 0.55 -12.31 -13.20
C ASP A 107 0.48 -10.80 -13.51
N ARG A 108 -0.47 -10.38 -14.36
CA ARG A 108 -0.66 -8.96 -14.65
C ARG A 108 -1.03 -8.14 -13.42
N GLN A 109 -1.90 -8.66 -12.55
CA GLN A 109 -2.27 -7.97 -11.31
C GLN A 109 -1.02 -7.67 -10.45
N ILE A 110 -0.06 -8.59 -10.40
CA ILE A 110 1.20 -8.42 -9.65
C ILE A 110 2.10 -7.38 -10.32
N ASP A 111 2.15 -7.37 -11.65
CA ASP A 111 3.02 -6.50 -12.44
C ASP A 111 2.58 -5.03 -12.50
N LEU A 112 1.27 -4.78 -12.36
CA LEU A 112 0.71 -3.42 -12.32
C LEU A 112 1.39 -2.58 -11.22
N LYS A 113 1.56 -1.28 -11.46
CA LYS A 113 2.19 -0.37 -10.49
C LYS A 113 1.17 0.46 -9.72
N ASP A 114 0.12 0.91 -10.38
CA ASP A 114 -0.97 1.62 -9.73
C ASP A 114 -1.82 0.65 -8.87
N GLU A 115 -1.91 0.95 -7.58
CA GLU A 115 -2.70 0.18 -6.61
C GLU A 115 -4.20 0.20 -6.94
N ARG A 116 -4.71 1.25 -7.61
CA ARG A 116 -6.10 1.28 -8.07
C ARG A 116 -6.32 0.25 -9.18
N ALA A 117 -5.44 0.22 -10.18
CA ALA A 117 -5.47 -0.79 -11.24
C ALA A 117 -5.35 -2.22 -10.68
N LYS A 118 -4.49 -2.45 -9.68
CA LYS A 118 -4.40 -3.75 -8.98
C LYS A 118 -5.70 -4.14 -8.31
N ALA A 119 -6.31 -3.24 -7.53
CA ALA A 119 -7.58 -3.49 -6.84
C ALA A 119 -8.71 -3.77 -7.84
N LYS A 120 -8.80 -3.00 -8.93
CA LYS A 120 -9.76 -3.24 -10.01
C LYS A 120 -9.56 -4.61 -10.67
N MET A 121 -8.32 -5.01 -10.92
CA MET A 121 -8.02 -6.33 -11.48
C MET A 121 -8.40 -7.44 -10.50
N ALA A 122 -8.12 -7.28 -9.20
CA ALA A 122 -8.52 -8.23 -8.16
C ALA A 122 -10.05 -8.42 -8.11
N CYS A 123 -10.80 -7.32 -8.08
CA CYS A 123 -12.27 -7.34 -8.10
C CYS A 123 -12.81 -8.01 -9.37
N THR A 124 -12.25 -7.64 -10.53
CA THR A 124 -12.65 -8.21 -11.83
C THR A 124 -12.41 -9.73 -11.88
N ARG A 125 -11.27 -10.20 -11.35
CA ARG A 125 -10.96 -11.63 -11.24
C ARG A 125 -11.93 -12.34 -10.31
N SER A 126 -12.25 -11.74 -9.15
CA SER A 126 -13.24 -12.30 -8.22
C SER A 126 -14.61 -12.47 -8.88
N THR A 127 -15.06 -11.49 -9.67
CA THR A 127 -16.31 -11.60 -10.46
C THR A 127 -16.26 -12.77 -11.44
N LEU A 128 -15.17 -12.92 -12.19
CA LEU A 128 -15.01 -14.00 -13.18
C LEU A 128 -15.01 -15.38 -12.51
N GLU A 129 -14.32 -15.52 -11.39
CA GLU A 129 -14.24 -16.78 -10.63
C GLU A 129 -15.63 -17.20 -10.13
N LYS A 130 -16.31 -16.33 -9.39
CA LYS A 130 -17.65 -16.59 -8.85
C LYS A 130 -18.67 -16.87 -9.97
N SER A 131 -18.64 -16.07 -11.03
CA SER A 131 -19.56 -16.23 -12.17
C SER A 131 -19.33 -17.52 -12.95
N THR A 132 -18.10 -18.04 -13.01
CA THR A 132 -17.80 -19.30 -13.69
C THR A 132 -18.53 -20.48 -13.04
N THR A 133 -18.56 -20.53 -11.71
CA THR A 133 -19.28 -21.57 -10.96
C THR A 133 -20.79 -21.47 -11.18
N MET A 134 -21.35 -20.24 -11.12
CA MET A 134 -22.78 -19.99 -11.33
C MET A 134 -23.23 -20.23 -12.78
N LEU A 135 -22.36 -20.03 -13.77
CA LEU A 135 -22.67 -20.22 -15.19
C LEU A 135 -23.05 -21.68 -15.49
N LEU A 136 -22.37 -22.64 -14.85
CA LEU A 136 -22.62 -24.06 -15.06
C LEU A 136 -24.06 -24.44 -14.67
N THR A 137 -24.45 -24.12 -13.44
CA THR A 137 -25.75 -24.51 -12.89
C THR A 137 -26.89 -23.72 -13.52
N SER A 138 -26.70 -22.43 -13.80
CA SER A 138 -27.74 -21.58 -14.41
C SER A 138 -28.05 -22.01 -15.85
N CYS A 139 -27.03 -22.34 -16.65
CA CYS A 139 -27.21 -22.89 -17.99
C CYS A 139 -27.89 -24.28 -17.96
N LYS A 140 -27.44 -25.19 -17.09
CA LYS A 140 -28.10 -26.51 -16.91
C LYS A 140 -29.57 -26.36 -16.54
N THR A 141 -29.89 -25.40 -15.68
CA THR A 141 -31.27 -25.13 -15.25
C THR A 141 -32.12 -24.64 -16.42
N CYS A 142 -31.61 -23.72 -17.24
CA CYS A 142 -32.32 -23.24 -18.43
C CYS A 142 -32.51 -24.31 -19.50
N LEU A 143 -31.53 -25.20 -19.70
CA LEU A 143 -31.65 -26.33 -20.62
C LEU A 143 -32.67 -27.37 -20.13
N ARG A 144 -32.81 -27.51 -18.80
CA ARG A 144 -33.81 -28.41 -18.21
C ARG A 144 -35.22 -27.83 -18.24
N HIS A 145 -35.33 -26.52 -18.00
CA HIS A 145 -36.59 -25.80 -17.84
C HIS A 145 -36.65 -24.60 -18.81
N PRO A 146 -36.77 -24.85 -20.13
CA PRO A 146 -36.68 -23.80 -21.15
C PRO A 146 -37.85 -22.81 -21.12
N GLU A 147 -38.96 -23.12 -20.46
CA GLU A 147 -40.11 -22.22 -20.32
C GLU A 147 -40.08 -21.38 -19.03
N CYS A 148 -39.07 -21.58 -18.16
CA CYS A 148 -38.98 -20.87 -16.89
C CYS A 148 -38.27 -19.51 -17.06
N ASP A 149 -39.04 -18.42 -17.10
CA ASP A 149 -38.51 -17.07 -17.26
C ASP A 149 -37.55 -16.62 -16.14
N PRO A 150 -37.82 -16.90 -14.84
CA PRO A 150 -36.84 -16.64 -13.78
C PRO A 150 -35.49 -17.31 -14.03
N ALA A 151 -35.48 -18.57 -14.50
CA ALA A 151 -34.25 -19.28 -14.80
C ALA A 151 -33.44 -18.58 -15.91
N LYS A 152 -34.11 -18.15 -16.98
CA LYS A 152 -33.48 -17.40 -18.10
C LYS A 152 -32.88 -16.10 -17.60
N LYS A 153 -33.63 -15.31 -16.84
CA LYS A 153 -33.16 -14.02 -16.29
C LYS A 153 -31.94 -14.19 -15.40
N THR A 154 -31.95 -15.20 -14.50
CA THR A 154 -30.79 -15.50 -13.65
C THR A 154 -29.56 -15.88 -14.48
N ARG A 155 -29.72 -16.76 -15.49
CA ARG A 155 -28.63 -17.12 -16.39
C ARG A 155 -28.09 -15.92 -17.17
N ASP A 156 -28.97 -15.12 -17.76
CA ASP A 156 -28.60 -13.97 -18.58
C ASP A 156 -27.87 -12.91 -17.74
N SER A 157 -28.26 -12.73 -16.47
CA SER A 157 -27.55 -11.91 -15.50
C SER A 157 -26.10 -12.38 -15.28
N VAL A 158 -25.87 -13.71 -15.17
CA VAL A 158 -24.51 -14.27 -15.07
C VAL A 158 -23.69 -13.95 -16.32
N PHE A 159 -24.27 -14.12 -17.52
CA PHE A 159 -23.62 -13.76 -18.78
C PHE A 159 -23.25 -12.28 -18.86
N ILE A 160 -24.17 -11.38 -18.50
CA ILE A 160 -23.93 -9.93 -18.48
C ILE A 160 -22.78 -9.59 -17.54
N ASN A 161 -22.76 -10.18 -16.34
CA ASN A 161 -21.71 -9.93 -15.36
C ASN A 161 -20.34 -10.40 -15.84
N MET A 162 -20.26 -11.59 -16.46
CA MET A 162 -19.02 -12.09 -17.06
C MET A 162 -18.53 -11.21 -18.21
N ARG A 163 -19.43 -10.81 -19.13
CA ARG A 163 -19.08 -9.91 -20.25
C ARG A 163 -18.56 -8.56 -19.74
N LYS A 164 -19.19 -7.99 -18.71
CA LYS A 164 -18.74 -6.76 -18.04
C LYS A 164 -17.34 -6.94 -17.44
N ALA A 165 -17.10 -8.05 -16.73
CA ALA A 165 -15.79 -8.34 -16.15
C ALA A 165 -14.70 -8.52 -17.24
N LEU A 166 -14.99 -9.20 -18.35
CA LEU A 166 -14.05 -9.33 -19.47
C LEU A 166 -13.74 -7.98 -20.14
N SER A 167 -14.73 -7.06 -20.20
CA SER A 167 -14.51 -5.68 -20.64
C SER A 167 -13.60 -4.92 -19.66
N ASN A 168 -13.82 -5.08 -18.35
CA ASN A 168 -12.98 -4.45 -17.33
C ASN A 168 -11.52 -4.93 -17.41
N VAL A 169 -11.27 -6.23 -17.67
CA VAL A 169 -9.91 -6.73 -17.93
C VAL A 169 -9.26 -5.93 -19.06
N ASN A 170 -9.99 -5.69 -20.15
CA ASN A 170 -9.49 -4.91 -21.28
C ASN A 170 -9.18 -3.46 -20.91
N ASP A 171 -10.06 -2.81 -20.15
CA ASP A 171 -9.86 -1.42 -19.76
C ASP A 171 -8.66 -1.24 -18.82
N ILE A 172 -8.41 -2.22 -17.94
CA ILE A 172 -7.27 -2.22 -17.03
C ILE A 172 -5.94 -2.45 -17.78
N ILE A 173 -5.88 -3.40 -18.73
CA ILE A 173 -4.60 -3.72 -19.41
C ILE A 173 -4.17 -2.66 -20.43
N TYR A 174 -5.11 -1.92 -21.02
CA TYR A 174 -4.82 -0.87 -22.00
C TYR A 174 -4.76 0.52 -21.38
N ASP A 175 -4.91 0.63 -20.07
CA ASP A 175 -4.87 1.90 -19.34
C ASP A 175 -5.76 2.97 -20.00
N LYS A 176 -6.99 2.58 -20.35
CA LYS A 176 -7.97 3.52 -20.94
C LYS A 176 -8.45 4.56 -19.93
N TYR A 177 -8.02 4.48 -18.67
CA TYR A 177 -8.45 5.37 -17.61
C TYR A 177 -7.58 6.62 -17.48
N ASP A 178 -6.27 6.57 -17.75
CA ASP A 178 -5.41 7.74 -17.49
C ASP A 178 -5.34 8.78 -18.62
N ASN A 179 -5.64 8.43 -19.89
CA ASN A 179 -5.51 9.41 -21.00
C ASN A 179 -6.81 10.06 -21.50
N LYS A 180 -7.99 9.70 -20.94
CA LYS A 180 -9.25 10.38 -21.29
C LYS A 180 -9.99 11.01 -20.10
N ARG A 181 -9.81 10.52 -18.87
CA ARG A 181 -10.47 11.12 -17.69
C ARG A 181 -9.62 12.17 -16.96
N LEU A 182 -8.29 12.17 -17.11
CA LEU A 182 -7.44 13.26 -16.61
C LEU A 182 -7.34 14.46 -17.57
N SER A 183 -7.77 14.33 -18.83
CA SER A 183 -7.60 15.36 -19.86
C SER A 183 -8.89 15.88 -20.49
N SER A 184 -10.07 15.36 -20.13
CA SER A 184 -11.35 15.85 -20.69
C SER A 184 -12.51 16.10 -19.72
N HIS A 185 -12.31 15.95 -18.41
CA HIS A 185 -13.26 16.45 -17.41
C HIS A 185 -12.55 17.10 -16.21
N SER A 186 -11.57 17.96 -16.50
CA SER A 186 -11.37 19.13 -15.65
C SER A 186 -12.62 19.98 -15.77
N SER A 187 -13.62 19.74 -14.91
CA SER A 187 -14.60 20.78 -14.62
C SER A 187 -13.80 22.03 -14.21
N PRO A 188 -14.20 23.26 -14.59
CA PRO A 188 -13.43 24.48 -14.30
C PRO A 188 -13.09 24.68 -12.81
N ASN A 189 -13.69 23.88 -11.93
CA ASN A 189 -13.59 23.97 -10.47
C ASN A 189 -12.74 22.87 -9.79
N GLY A 190 -11.96 22.06 -10.52
CA GLY A 190 -10.92 21.22 -9.90
C GLY A 190 -11.37 19.99 -9.09
N ILE A 191 -12.66 19.65 -9.05
CA ILE A 191 -13.15 18.47 -8.31
C ILE A 191 -12.99 17.21 -9.17
N THR A 192 -12.20 16.25 -8.67
CA THR A 192 -11.91 14.98 -9.34
C THR A 192 -13.11 14.00 -9.30
N SER A 193 -13.19 13.12 -10.31
CA SER A 193 -14.21 12.07 -10.51
C SER A 193 -14.59 11.28 -9.24
N TRP A 194 -15.82 11.48 -8.75
CA TRP A 194 -16.47 10.82 -7.59
C TRP A 194 -15.56 10.74 -6.35
N PRO A 195 -15.37 11.85 -5.64
CA PRO A 195 -14.53 11.85 -4.44
C PRO A 195 -15.30 11.15 -3.32
N ASN A 196 -14.70 10.12 -2.75
CA ASN A 196 -15.21 9.59 -1.48
C ASN A 196 -15.09 10.69 -0.40
N MET A 197 -15.91 10.61 0.64
CA MET A 197 -15.98 11.68 1.64
C MET A 197 -14.62 11.95 2.30
N HIS A 198 -13.81 10.91 2.50
CA HIS A 198 -12.45 11.07 2.99
C HIS A 198 -11.57 11.97 2.10
N SER A 199 -11.68 11.86 0.78
CA SER A 199 -10.94 12.66 -0.18
C SER A 199 -11.41 14.12 -0.16
N ILE A 200 -12.73 14.36 -0.08
CA ILE A 200 -13.30 15.71 0.09
C ILE A 200 -12.77 16.36 1.37
N MET A 201 -12.78 15.63 2.48
CA MET A 201 -12.25 16.11 3.76
C MET A 201 -10.75 16.41 3.71
N GLN A 202 -9.98 15.60 2.98
CA GLN A 202 -8.55 15.82 2.82
C GLN A 202 -8.26 17.06 1.96
N GLU A 203 -9.01 17.25 0.88
CA GLU A 203 -8.93 18.45 0.05
C GLU A 203 -9.31 19.72 0.84
N LEU A 204 -10.41 19.68 1.59
CA LEU A 204 -10.80 20.78 2.46
C LEU A 204 -9.74 21.07 3.53
N HIS A 205 -9.17 20.02 4.14
CA HIS A 205 -8.07 20.16 5.10
C HIS A 205 -6.85 20.85 4.47
N ASP A 206 -6.43 20.42 3.28
CA ASP A 206 -5.25 20.97 2.61
C ASP A 206 -5.49 22.42 2.16
N LEU A 207 -6.71 22.76 1.73
CA LEU A 207 -7.12 24.15 1.44
C LEU A 207 -7.09 25.03 2.71
N VAL A 208 -7.59 24.51 3.83
CA VAL A 208 -7.57 25.18 5.13
C VAL A 208 -6.13 25.41 5.61
N GLU A 209 -5.22 24.45 5.43
CA GLU A 209 -3.80 24.65 5.74
C GLU A 209 -3.12 25.64 4.79
N THR A 210 -3.44 25.58 3.49
CA THR A 210 -2.94 26.53 2.48
C THR A 210 -3.41 27.97 2.76
N SER A 211 -4.53 28.14 3.46
CA SER A 211 -5.03 29.44 3.87
C SER A 211 -4.04 30.21 4.77
N LYS A 212 -3.15 29.53 5.50
CA LYS A 212 -2.09 30.20 6.29
C LYS A 212 -1.12 30.96 5.39
N VAL A 213 -0.68 30.34 4.30
CA VAL A 213 0.31 30.92 3.38
C VAL A 213 -0.31 31.95 2.45
N THR A 214 -1.55 31.70 2.03
CA THR A 214 -2.29 32.60 1.13
C THR A 214 -2.99 33.74 1.88
N LEU A 215 -2.86 33.79 3.21
CA LEU A 215 -3.62 34.69 4.09
C LEU A 215 -5.14 34.63 3.83
N ALA A 216 -5.61 33.42 3.53
CA ALA A 216 -6.97 33.11 3.12
C ALA A 216 -7.48 34.06 2.02
N ASP A 217 -6.75 34.17 0.91
CA ASP A 217 -7.15 34.96 -0.26
C ASP A 217 -8.50 34.54 -0.87
N GLU A 218 -9.07 35.38 -1.73
CA GLU A 218 -10.40 35.13 -2.31
C GLU A 218 -10.52 33.76 -3.00
N PRO A 219 -9.57 33.35 -3.87
CA PRO A 219 -9.63 32.04 -4.51
C PRO A 219 -9.60 30.88 -3.52
N THR A 220 -8.79 30.96 -2.46
CA THR A 220 -8.71 29.91 -1.43
C THR A 220 -10.00 29.82 -0.63
N ARG A 221 -10.58 30.96 -0.24
CA ARG A 221 -11.88 31.01 0.47
C ARG A 221 -13.01 30.40 -0.35
N THR A 222 -13.10 30.74 -1.63
CA THR A 222 -14.13 30.20 -2.53
C THR A 222 -14.00 28.69 -2.70
N LYS A 223 -12.77 28.16 -2.85
CA LYS A 223 -12.53 26.71 -2.89
C LYS A 223 -12.89 26.01 -1.57
N MET A 224 -12.52 26.59 -0.42
CA MET A 224 -12.88 26.02 0.89
C MET A 224 -14.40 25.96 1.07
N GLN A 225 -15.13 27.00 0.64
CA GLN A 225 -16.59 27.03 0.72
C GLN A 225 -17.21 25.91 -0.13
N LEU A 226 -16.80 25.79 -1.40
CA LEU A 226 -17.28 24.74 -2.29
C LEU A 226 -17.00 23.33 -1.75
N ALA A 227 -15.80 23.10 -1.21
CA ALA A 227 -15.43 21.82 -0.62
C ALA A 227 -16.25 21.50 0.64
N MET A 228 -16.58 22.50 1.46
CA MET A 228 -17.43 22.33 2.65
C MET A 228 -18.90 22.06 2.29
N ASP A 229 -19.43 22.74 1.27
CA ASP A 229 -20.80 22.52 0.81
C ASP A 229 -20.94 21.12 0.21
N LEU A 230 -19.99 20.70 -0.64
CA LEU A 230 -19.94 19.33 -1.16
C LEU A 230 -19.81 18.29 -0.04
N LEU A 231 -18.97 18.56 0.97
CA LEU A 231 -18.79 17.65 2.11
C LEU A 231 -20.13 17.43 2.83
N VAL A 232 -20.86 18.51 3.09
CA VAL A 232 -22.16 18.45 3.75
C VAL A 232 -23.17 17.70 2.90
N ASP A 233 -23.27 18.01 1.61
CA ASP A 233 -24.21 17.32 0.74
C ASP A 233 -23.94 15.80 0.76
N THR A 234 -22.65 15.43 0.73
CA THR A 234 -22.25 14.02 0.84
C THR A 234 -22.58 13.40 2.20
N THR A 235 -22.72 14.18 3.29
CA THR A 235 -23.16 13.63 4.59
C THR A 235 -24.61 13.15 4.60
N GLN A 236 -25.41 13.50 3.58
CA GLN A 236 -26.78 13.00 3.42
C GLN A 236 -26.82 11.48 3.27
N ASP A 237 -25.81 10.87 2.66
CA ASP A 237 -25.69 9.41 2.58
C ASP A 237 -25.74 8.74 3.97
N PHE A 238 -25.29 9.46 5.01
CA PHE A 238 -25.39 9.02 6.40
C PHE A 238 -26.68 9.49 7.07
N THR A 239 -27.04 10.77 6.93
CA THR A 239 -28.18 11.31 7.71
C THR A 239 -29.53 10.81 7.21
N ASP A 240 -29.67 10.49 5.93
CA ASP A 240 -30.95 10.09 5.33
C ASP A 240 -31.18 8.57 5.43
N SER A 241 -30.15 7.83 5.83
CA SER A 241 -30.25 6.41 6.13
C SER A 241 -31.31 6.13 7.20
N ALA A 242 -32.18 5.15 6.96
CA ALA A 242 -33.11 4.64 7.95
C ALA A 242 -32.40 3.92 9.13
N TYR A 243 -31.15 3.50 8.92
CA TYR A 243 -30.37 2.71 9.88
C TYR A 243 -29.47 3.56 10.77
N THR A 244 -29.28 4.85 10.46
CA THR A 244 -28.54 5.76 11.33
C THR A 244 -29.37 6.15 12.55
N SER A 245 -28.80 5.94 13.74
CA SER A 245 -29.44 6.30 15.00
C SER A 245 -29.70 7.81 15.10
N HIS A 246 -30.71 8.21 15.87
CA HIS A 246 -31.00 9.62 16.11
C HIS A 246 -29.79 10.36 16.70
N GLU A 247 -29.07 9.73 17.64
CA GLU A 247 -27.85 10.29 18.23
C GLU A 247 -26.76 10.51 17.17
N HIS A 248 -26.51 9.52 16.30
CA HIS A 248 -25.49 9.66 15.26
C HIS A 248 -25.84 10.77 14.27
N ARG A 249 -27.10 10.84 13.84
CA ARG A 249 -27.62 11.86 12.91
C ARG A 249 -27.51 13.26 13.49
N GLU A 250 -28.02 13.48 14.70
CA GLU A 250 -27.95 14.78 15.38
C GLU A 250 -26.50 15.26 15.53
N ARG A 251 -25.61 14.34 15.90
CA ARG A 251 -24.19 14.64 16.07
C ARG A 251 -23.50 14.98 14.75
N ILE A 252 -23.80 14.29 13.65
CA ILE A 252 -23.27 14.64 12.31
C ILE A 252 -23.73 16.05 11.92
N LEU A 253 -25.01 16.36 12.07
CA LEU A 253 -25.58 17.67 11.73
C LEU A 253 -24.93 18.79 12.56
N THR A 254 -24.82 18.60 13.88
CA THR A 254 -24.17 19.55 14.79
C THR A 254 -22.71 19.80 14.40
N LEU A 255 -21.98 18.75 14.03
CA LEU A 255 -20.57 18.88 13.60
C LEU A 255 -20.46 19.61 12.26
N CYS A 256 -21.40 19.41 11.34
CA CYS A 256 -21.46 20.14 10.07
C CYS A 256 -21.76 21.63 10.27
N GLU A 257 -22.72 21.97 11.13
CA GLU A 257 -23.03 23.36 11.51
C GLU A 257 -21.82 24.04 12.15
N ARG A 258 -21.15 23.37 13.08
CA ARG A 258 -19.93 23.87 13.72
C ARG A 258 -18.80 24.06 12.70
N GLY A 259 -18.64 23.14 11.75
CA GLY A 259 -17.69 23.26 10.65
C GLY A 259 -17.97 24.49 9.79
N ARG A 260 -19.23 24.72 9.41
CA ARG A 260 -19.64 25.91 8.64
C ARG A 260 -19.38 27.20 9.39
N ALA A 261 -19.72 27.25 10.68
CA ALA A 261 -19.48 28.43 11.52
C ALA A 261 -17.99 28.76 11.61
N ASN A 262 -17.14 27.75 11.83
CA ASN A 262 -15.69 27.93 11.89
C ASN A 262 -15.10 28.36 10.54
N LEU A 263 -15.58 27.79 9.43
CA LEU A 263 -15.16 28.21 8.10
C LEU A 263 -15.59 29.65 7.77
N THR A 264 -16.80 30.04 8.18
CA THR A 264 -17.29 31.42 7.99
C THR A 264 -16.42 32.41 8.75
N ALA A 265 -16.10 32.13 10.02
CA ALA A 265 -15.21 32.95 10.82
C ALA A 265 -13.80 33.07 10.20
N LEU A 266 -13.25 31.95 9.69
CA LEU A 266 -11.96 31.95 8.98
C LEU A 266 -12.01 32.81 7.71
N ASN A 267 -13.07 32.68 6.90
CA ASN A 267 -13.26 33.46 5.68
C ASN A 267 -13.41 34.96 5.95
N ASP A 268 -14.16 35.34 6.99
CA ASP A 268 -14.37 36.74 7.39
C ASP A 268 -13.09 37.38 7.93
N HIS A 269 -12.31 36.64 8.71
CA HIS A 269 -10.98 37.09 9.15
C HIS A 269 -10.02 37.24 7.96
N GLY A 270 -10.02 36.27 7.04
CA GLY A 270 -9.24 36.34 5.80
C GLY A 270 -9.59 37.55 4.94
N ARG A 271 -10.87 37.93 4.83
CA ARG A 271 -11.30 39.18 4.16
C ARG A 271 -10.70 40.41 4.83
N THR A 272 -10.68 40.43 6.15
CA THR A 272 -10.13 41.55 6.93
C THR A 272 -8.62 41.68 6.72
N ILE A 273 -7.89 40.58 6.76
CA ILE A 273 -6.43 40.54 6.51
C ILE A 273 -6.09 40.97 5.09
N THR A 274 -6.81 40.45 4.09
CA THR A 274 -6.53 40.74 2.67
C THR A 274 -6.84 42.17 2.25
N HIS A 275 -7.67 42.89 3.01
CA HIS A 275 -7.91 44.32 2.81
C HIS A 275 -6.85 45.22 3.48
N ASP A 276 -6.05 44.68 4.40
CA ASP A 276 -4.95 45.39 5.04
C ASP A 276 -3.69 45.33 4.17
N LYS A 277 -3.03 46.48 3.96
CA LYS A 277 -1.79 46.56 3.16
C LYS A 277 -0.58 46.02 3.91
N HIS A 278 -0.63 46.02 5.25
CA HIS A 278 0.41 45.52 6.13
C HIS A 278 -0.22 44.75 7.29
N PRO A 279 -0.56 43.46 7.08
CA PRO A 279 -1.11 42.65 8.16
C PRO A 279 -0.14 42.58 9.32
N SER A 280 -0.68 42.73 10.54
CA SER A 280 0.07 42.63 11.78
C SER A 280 0.27 41.17 12.20
N ASP A 281 1.36 40.87 12.89
CA ASP A 281 1.64 39.54 13.46
C ASP A 281 0.45 38.98 14.26
N ARG A 282 -0.28 39.85 14.97
CA ARG A 282 -1.47 39.47 15.73
C ARG A 282 -2.63 38.97 14.85
N GLN A 283 -2.80 39.52 13.66
CA GLN A 283 -3.83 39.07 12.72
C GLN A 283 -3.47 37.71 12.12
N GLU A 284 -2.19 37.47 11.85
CA GLU A 284 -1.69 36.16 11.40
C GLU A 284 -1.86 35.10 12.50
N ASP A 285 -1.51 35.41 13.76
CA ASP A 285 -1.75 34.52 14.90
C ASP A 285 -3.24 34.14 15.06
N GLU A 286 -4.14 35.11 14.88
CA GLU A 286 -5.59 34.86 14.96
C GLU A 286 -6.09 33.99 13.80
N LEU A 287 -5.53 34.16 12.60
CA LEU A 287 -5.80 33.29 11.45
C LEU A 287 -5.35 31.86 11.75
N GLU A 288 -4.16 31.66 12.32
CA GLU A 288 -3.67 30.34 12.70
C GLU A 288 -4.61 29.65 13.70
N VAL A 289 -5.12 30.38 14.69
CA VAL A 289 -6.09 29.85 15.66
C VAL A 289 -7.38 29.40 14.97
N LEU A 290 -7.90 30.18 14.01
CA LEU A 290 -9.09 29.82 13.23
C LEU A 290 -8.85 28.60 12.35
N VAL A 291 -7.67 28.49 11.72
CA VAL A 291 -7.26 27.31 10.96
C VAL A 291 -7.25 26.06 11.85
N VAL A 292 -6.62 26.13 13.03
CA VAL A 292 -6.59 24.99 13.97
C VAL A 292 -8.00 24.57 14.40
N LYS A 293 -8.91 25.53 14.64
CA LYS A 293 -10.32 25.23 14.96
C LYS A 293 -11.04 24.53 13.80
N MET A 294 -10.79 24.95 12.57
CA MET A 294 -11.39 24.34 11.39
C MET A 294 -10.85 22.93 11.14
N VAL A 295 -9.53 22.73 11.21
CA VAL A 295 -8.88 21.41 11.12
C VAL A 295 -9.42 20.44 12.18
N LYS A 296 -9.60 20.92 13.43
CA LYS A 296 -10.23 20.12 14.49
C LYS A 296 -11.67 19.73 14.12
N SER A 297 -12.45 20.64 13.52
CA SER A 297 -13.84 20.37 13.13
C SER A 297 -13.92 19.30 12.03
N ILE A 298 -13.04 19.36 11.03
CA ILE A 298 -12.91 18.34 9.98
C ILE A 298 -12.58 16.98 10.62
N SER A 299 -11.62 16.95 11.56
CA SER A 299 -11.20 15.72 12.25
C SER A 299 -12.32 15.11 13.10
N ASP A 300 -13.08 15.92 13.82
CA ASP A 300 -14.21 15.47 14.64
C ASP A 300 -15.34 14.91 13.77
N LEU A 301 -15.69 15.59 12.68
CA LEU A 301 -16.68 15.11 11.71
C LEU A 301 -16.25 13.78 11.09
N LYS A 302 -15.00 13.68 10.65
CA LYS A 302 -14.41 12.43 10.12
C LYS A 302 -14.57 11.26 11.09
N LYS A 303 -14.24 11.46 12.38
CA LYS A 303 -14.37 10.40 13.40
C LYS A 303 -15.83 9.98 13.60
N GLN A 304 -16.75 10.93 13.60
CA GLN A 304 -18.18 10.63 13.76
C GLN A 304 -18.71 9.80 12.59
N LEU A 305 -18.33 10.12 11.36
CA LEU A 305 -18.75 9.37 10.17
C LEU A 305 -18.13 7.98 10.12
N GLN A 306 -16.85 7.85 10.49
CA GLN A 306 -16.19 6.56 10.65
C GLN A 306 -16.91 5.68 11.68
N HIS A 307 -17.27 6.26 12.84
CA HIS A 307 -18.03 5.54 13.85
C HIS A 307 -19.40 5.09 13.33
N THR A 308 -20.12 5.98 12.65
CA THR A 308 -21.46 5.70 12.12
C THR A 308 -21.43 4.57 11.07
N ALA A 309 -20.48 4.60 10.12
CA ALA A 309 -20.34 3.53 9.13
C ALA A 309 -20.00 2.17 9.76
N LEU A 310 -19.12 2.15 10.77
CA LEU A 310 -18.73 0.92 11.45
C LEU A 310 -19.81 0.37 12.37
N ASP A 311 -20.61 1.24 12.98
CA ASP A 311 -21.77 0.85 13.78
C ASP A 311 -22.82 0.19 12.88
N HIS A 312 -23.16 0.79 11.74
CA HIS A 312 -24.05 0.17 10.74
C HIS A 312 -23.54 -1.21 10.31
N ALA A 313 -22.25 -1.32 9.99
CA ALA A 313 -21.66 -2.60 9.62
C ALA A 313 -21.79 -3.62 10.77
N SER A 314 -21.53 -3.21 12.02
CA SER A 314 -21.67 -4.09 13.17
C SER A 314 -23.09 -4.58 13.37
N GLU A 315 -24.11 -3.74 13.15
CA GLU A 315 -25.51 -4.13 13.30
C GLU A 315 -25.90 -5.18 12.24
N VAL A 316 -25.54 -4.97 10.97
CA VAL A 316 -25.82 -5.94 9.90
C VAL A 316 -25.26 -7.33 10.23
N PHE A 317 -24.05 -7.42 10.78
CA PHE A 317 -23.45 -8.72 11.12
C PHE A 317 -23.94 -9.32 12.45
N LYS A 318 -24.51 -8.52 13.38
CA LYS A 318 -25.03 -9.03 14.66
C LYS A 318 -26.28 -9.88 14.48
N VAL A 319 -27.12 -9.51 13.52
CA VAL A 319 -28.49 -10.05 13.43
C VAL A 319 -28.50 -11.49 12.90
N GLY A 320 -27.47 -11.96 12.18
CA GLY A 320 -27.41 -13.35 11.70
C GLY A 320 -28.57 -13.75 10.76
N ASP A 321 -29.34 -12.76 10.30
CA ASP A 321 -30.57 -12.95 9.54
C ASP A 321 -30.33 -13.49 8.13
N ASP A 322 -29.12 -13.35 7.59
CA ASP A 322 -28.75 -13.90 6.29
C ASP A 322 -28.93 -15.42 6.21
N HIS A 323 -28.33 -16.14 7.17
CA HIS A 323 -28.36 -17.61 7.15
C HIS A 323 -29.77 -18.13 7.42
N THR A 324 -30.50 -17.48 8.33
CA THR A 324 -31.86 -17.89 8.68
C THR A 324 -32.84 -17.59 7.53
N THR A 325 -32.70 -16.44 6.86
CA THR A 325 -33.55 -16.05 5.72
C THR A 325 -33.29 -16.92 4.50
N ILE A 326 -32.02 -17.16 4.15
CA ILE A 326 -31.67 -18.06 3.03
C ILE A 326 -32.13 -19.49 3.31
N HIS A 327 -31.95 -19.99 4.53
CA HIS A 327 -32.43 -21.32 4.90
C HIS A 327 -33.96 -21.44 4.73
N LYS A 328 -34.73 -20.48 5.26
CA LYS A 328 -36.20 -20.44 5.09
C LYS A 328 -36.60 -20.33 3.63
N LEU A 329 -35.90 -19.51 2.85
CA LEU A 329 -36.13 -19.35 1.42
C LEU A 329 -35.94 -20.68 0.67
N LYS A 330 -34.86 -21.41 0.98
CA LYS A 330 -34.60 -22.76 0.43
C LYS A 330 -35.71 -23.74 0.82
N GLU A 331 -36.11 -23.76 2.10
CA GLU A 331 -37.13 -24.68 2.61
C GLU A 331 -38.49 -24.48 1.91
N VAL A 332 -38.96 -23.23 1.83
CA VAL A 332 -40.24 -22.88 1.20
C VAL A 332 -40.20 -23.13 -0.31
N ALA A 333 -39.05 -22.87 -0.96
CA ALA A 333 -38.86 -23.19 -2.37
C ALA A 333 -38.92 -24.70 -2.64
N LEU A 334 -38.37 -25.54 -1.75
CA LEU A 334 -38.45 -26.99 -1.85
C LEU A 334 -39.89 -27.53 -1.69
N GLN A 335 -40.73 -26.79 -0.97
CA GLN A 335 -42.16 -27.12 -0.81
C GLN A 335 -43.01 -26.63 -1.98
N GLY A 336 -42.43 -25.90 -2.95
CA GLY A 336 -43.15 -25.39 -4.14
C GLY A 336 -44.08 -24.20 -3.86
N GLN A 337 -43.93 -23.53 -2.72
CA GLN A 337 -44.80 -22.43 -2.31
C GLN A 337 -44.32 -21.09 -2.91
N VAL A 338 -44.69 -20.83 -4.16
CA VAL A 338 -44.21 -19.65 -4.92
C VAL A 338 -44.56 -18.32 -4.24
N GLU A 339 -45.78 -18.16 -3.73
CA GLU A 339 -46.22 -16.93 -3.05
C GLU A 339 -45.43 -16.66 -1.76
N ALA A 340 -45.16 -17.71 -0.98
CA ALA A 340 -44.38 -17.60 0.24
C ALA A 340 -42.90 -17.28 -0.06
N VAL A 341 -42.33 -17.85 -1.14
CA VAL A 341 -41.01 -17.44 -1.64
C VAL A 341 -41.00 -15.96 -1.99
N GLN A 342 -42.00 -15.46 -2.72
CA GLN A 342 -42.08 -14.04 -3.10
C GLN A 342 -42.13 -13.11 -1.87
N GLN A 343 -42.89 -13.46 -0.84
CA GLN A 343 -42.91 -12.68 0.41
C GLN A 343 -41.54 -12.65 1.10
N LEU A 344 -40.83 -13.78 1.12
CA LEU A 344 -39.48 -13.85 1.67
C LEU A 344 -38.46 -13.07 0.82
N THR A 345 -38.63 -13.01 -0.50
CA THR A 345 -37.73 -12.23 -1.38
C THR A 345 -37.80 -10.74 -1.10
N VAL A 346 -38.95 -10.19 -0.69
CA VAL A 346 -39.06 -8.77 -0.31
C VAL A 346 -38.17 -8.47 0.89
N ARG A 347 -38.26 -9.28 1.96
CA ARG A 347 -37.39 -9.13 3.14
C ARG A 347 -35.92 -9.31 2.81
N PHE A 348 -35.61 -10.21 1.87
CA PHE A 348 -34.25 -10.44 1.44
C PHE A 348 -33.69 -9.25 0.65
N HIS A 349 -34.50 -8.62 -0.22
CA HIS A 349 -34.13 -7.36 -0.89
C HIS A 349 -33.89 -6.24 0.11
N ASP A 350 -34.76 -6.07 1.12
CA ASP A 350 -34.57 -5.03 2.15
C ASP A 350 -33.23 -5.21 2.89
N HIS A 351 -32.88 -6.45 3.23
CA HIS A 351 -31.60 -6.78 3.85
C HIS A 351 -30.41 -6.57 2.91
N ALA A 352 -30.54 -6.95 1.63
CA ALA A 352 -29.53 -6.71 0.62
C ALA A 352 -29.26 -5.21 0.42
N ASP A 353 -30.30 -4.37 0.43
CA ASP A 353 -30.18 -2.93 0.33
C ASP A 353 -29.51 -2.32 1.57
N GLN A 354 -29.80 -2.84 2.78
CA GLN A 354 -29.06 -2.47 3.99
C GLN A 354 -27.56 -2.80 3.87
N ILE A 355 -27.21 -3.99 3.39
CA ILE A 355 -25.81 -4.39 3.16
C ILE A 355 -25.15 -3.47 2.12
N ARG A 356 -25.85 -3.14 1.05
CA ARG A 356 -25.34 -2.23 0.00
C ARG A 356 -25.06 -0.84 0.56
N GLU A 357 -25.93 -0.33 1.42
CA GLU A 357 -25.72 0.93 2.10
C GLU A 357 -24.46 0.89 2.98
N VAL A 358 -24.26 -0.19 3.76
CA VAL A 358 -23.02 -0.40 4.52
C VAL A 358 -21.78 -0.35 3.61
N CYS A 359 -21.79 -1.04 2.48
CA CYS A 359 -20.68 -1.00 1.51
C CYS A 359 -20.41 0.45 1.06
N ARG A 360 -21.45 1.22 0.74
CA ARG A 360 -21.33 2.62 0.32
C ARG A 360 -20.70 3.49 1.41
N LEU A 361 -21.23 3.42 2.63
CA LEU A 361 -20.72 4.19 3.78
C LEU A 361 -19.27 3.84 4.10
N LEU A 362 -18.89 2.56 4.03
CA LEU A 362 -17.50 2.12 4.17
C LEU A 362 -16.60 2.69 3.06
N GLY A 363 -17.12 2.81 1.84
CA GLY A 363 -16.46 3.49 0.72
C GLY A 363 -16.16 4.96 1.02
N HIS A 364 -17.13 5.70 1.59
CA HIS A 364 -16.96 7.12 1.95
C HIS A 364 -15.85 7.34 2.99
N VAL A 365 -15.74 6.46 3.99
CA VAL A 365 -14.78 6.61 5.10
C VAL A 365 -13.41 5.98 4.83
N SER A 366 -13.28 5.25 3.71
CA SER A 366 -12.05 4.55 3.33
C SER A 366 -10.91 5.51 2.99
N ARG A 367 -9.75 5.28 3.62
CA ARG A 367 -8.54 6.10 3.43
C ARG A 367 -7.68 5.72 2.22
N LEU A 368 -7.90 4.52 1.71
CA LEU A 368 -7.11 3.95 0.63
C LEU A 368 -8.00 3.77 -0.60
N ALA A 369 -7.50 4.20 -1.75
CA ALA A 369 -8.22 4.03 -3.00
C ALA A 369 -8.53 2.54 -3.32
N PRO A 370 -7.64 1.56 -3.06
CA PRO A 370 -7.98 0.14 -3.16
C PRO A 370 -9.20 -0.30 -2.34
N LEU A 371 -9.33 0.18 -1.10
CA LEU A 371 -10.46 -0.18 -0.23
C LEU A 371 -11.78 0.43 -0.74
N THR A 372 -11.73 1.66 -1.25
CA THR A 372 -12.89 2.29 -1.87
C THR A 372 -13.38 1.48 -3.07
N ILE A 373 -12.45 1.06 -3.95
CA ILE A 373 -12.75 0.19 -5.10
C ILE A 373 -13.35 -1.14 -4.64
N SER A 374 -12.83 -1.75 -3.57
CA SER A 374 -13.38 -2.99 -3.01
C SER A 374 -14.79 -2.80 -2.43
N CYS A 375 -15.07 -1.66 -1.80
CA CYS A 375 -16.40 -1.31 -1.29
C CYS A 375 -17.41 -1.15 -2.42
N ASP A 376 -17.05 -0.39 -3.47
CA ASP A 376 -17.89 -0.23 -4.67
C ASP A 376 -18.14 -1.59 -5.35
N HIS A 377 -17.10 -2.43 -5.42
CA HIS A 377 -17.24 -3.77 -5.97
C HIS A 377 -18.17 -4.65 -5.13
N ALA A 378 -18.07 -4.60 -3.80
CA ALA A 378 -18.94 -5.33 -2.89
C ALA A 378 -20.40 -4.88 -3.06
N GLU A 379 -20.66 -3.56 -3.07
CA GLU A 379 -22.01 -3.01 -3.29
C GLU A 379 -22.65 -3.53 -4.58
N ASN A 380 -21.92 -3.44 -5.71
CA ASN A 380 -22.40 -3.90 -7.01
C ASN A 380 -22.59 -5.43 -7.06
N SER A 381 -21.73 -6.17 -6.36
CA SER A 381 -21.79 -7.63 -6.32
C SER A 381 -22.99 -8.11 -5.51
N ILE A 382 -23.30 -7.46 -4.39
CA ILE A 382 -24.48 -7.74 -3.57
C ILE A 382 -25.75 -7.46 -4.38
N ALA A 383 -25.85 -6.31 -5.06
CA ALA A 383 -27.00 -5.99 -5.90
C ALA A 383 -27.25 -7.04 -7.00
N THR A 384 -26.17 -7.53 -7.62
CA THR A 384 -26.28 -8.57 -8.65
C THR A 384 -26.70 -9.92 -8.04
N SER A 385 -26.11 -10.29 -6.91
CA SER A 385 -26.32 -11.60 -6.29
C SER A 385 -27.70 -11.71 -5.65
N ASP A 386 -28.24 -10.60 -5.16
CA ASP A 386 -29.60 -10.51 -4.65
C ASP A 386 -30.63 -10.92 -5.72
N THR A 387 -30.59 -10.26 -6.89
CA THR A 387 -31.49 -10.61 -8.01
C THR A 387 -31.29 -12.04 -8.53
N GLN A 388 -30.06 -12.56 -8.50
CA GLN A 388 -29.75 -13.90 -8.98
C GLN A 388 -30.23 -14.99 -8.02
N LEU A 389 -30.01 -14.81 -6.71
CA LEU A 389 -30.41 -15.75 -5.67
C LEU A 389 -31.93 -15.85 -5.57
N THR A 390 -32.62 -14.71 -5.54
CA THR A 390 -34.09 -14.66 -5.50
C THR A 390 -34.69 -15.29 -6.76
N GLY A 391 -34.13 -15.01 -7.95
CA GLY A 391 -34.52 -15.66 -9.19
C GLY A 391 -34.31 -17.19 -9.19
N ALA A 392 -33.21 -17.67 -8.60
CA ALA A 392 -32.96 -19.10 -8.43
C ALA A 392 -33.94 -19.76 -7.45
N ALA A 393 -34.32 -19.06 -6.38
CA ALA A 393 -35.31 -19.55 -5.41
C ALA A 393 -36.70 -19.67 -6.02
N ILE A 394 -37.13 -18.67 -6.79
CA ILE A 394 -38.40 -18.71 -7.52
C ILE A 394 -38.38 -19.84 -8.57
N THR A 395 -37.25 -20.01 -9.27
CA THR A 395 -37.08 -21.11 -10.24
C THR A 395 -37.25 -22.47 -9.58
N LEU A 396 -36.68 -22.67 -8.38
CA LEU A 396 -36.86 -23.90 -7.62
C LEU A 396 -38.30 -24.06 -7.15
N ALA A 397 -38.95 -23.01 -6.65
CA ALA A 397 -40.35 -23.07 -6.21
C ALA A 397 -41.30 -23.52 -7.35
N MET A 398 -41.10 -22.97 -8.55
CA MET A 398 -41.85 -23.38 -9.75
C MET A 398 -41.54 -24.81 -10.21
N ASN A 399 -40.36 -25.34 -9.84
CA ASN A 399 -39.86 -26.65 -10.29
C ASN A 399 -39.36 -27.48 -9.09
N HIS A 400 -40.15 -27.59 -8.02
CA HIS A 400 -39.71 -28.05 -6.70
C HIS A 400 -39.10 -29.47 -6.66
N ASN A 401 -39.49 -30.34 -7.59
CA ASN A 401 -38.94 -31.69 -7.72
C ASN A 401 -37.61 -31.75 -8.50
N SER A 402 -37.14 -30.63 -9.06
CA SER A 402 -35.95 -30.58 -9.90
C SER A 402 -34.67 -30.52 -9.08
N LYS A 403 -33.89 -31.61 -9.12
CA LYS A 403 -32.55 -31.64 -8.51
C LYS A 403 -31.62 -30.57 -9.09
N ILE A 404 -31.72 -30.29 -10.40
CA ILE A 404 -30.91 -29.27 -11.09
C ILE A 404 -31.24 -27.86 -10.58
N ALA A 405 -32.52 -27.53 -10.41
CA ALA A 405 -32.92 -26.24 -9.86
C ALA A 405 -32.47 -26.07 -8.40
N ARG A 406 -32.47 -27.17 -7.62
CA ARG A 406 -31.97 -27.18 -6.24
C ARG A 406 -30.46 -26.91 -6.19
N GLU A 407 -29.67 -27.67 -6.95
CA GLU A 407 -28.22 -27.46 -7.08
C GLU A 407 -27.91 -26.03 -7.54
N ASN A 408 -28.73 -25.44 -8.40
CA ASN A 408 -28.58 -24.06 -8.83
C ASN A 408 -28.77 -23.07 -7.67
N LEU A 409 -29.87 -23.18 -6.92
CA LEU A 409 -30.10 -22.33 -5.75
C LEU A 409 -28.97 -22.47 -4.70
N ASP A 410 -28.47 -23.68 -4.50
CA ASP A 410 -27.36 -23.93 -3.57
C ASP A 410 -26.10 -23.16 -3.99
N VAL A 411 -25.70 -23.22 -5.26
CA VAL A 411 -24.52 -22.49 -5.75
C VAL A 411 -24.67 -20.97 -5.61
N PHE A 412 -25.86 -20.42 -5.87
CA PHE A 412 -26.10 -18.98 -5.67
C PHE A 412 -26.07 -18.60 -4.18
N ALA A 413 -26.61 -19.44 -3.30
CA ALA A 413 -26.58 -19.23 -1.86
C ALA A 413 -25.16 -19.28 -1.30
N ASP A 414 -24.36 -20.26 -1.73
CA ASP A 414 -22.95 -20.37 -1.33
C ASP A 414 -22.15 -19.14 -1.81
N THR A 415 -22.46 -18.64 -3.01
CA THR A 415 -21.82 -17.42 -3.55
C THR A 415 -22.18 -16.18 -2.72
N TRP A 416 -23.43 -16.05 -2.29
CA TRP A 416 -23.86 -15.00 -1.36
C TRP A 416 -23.08 -15.08 -0.04
N GLU A 417 -23.01 -16.26 0.57
CA GLU A 417 -22.29 -16.46 1.83
C GLU A 417 -20.81 -16.07 1.71
N ILE A 418 -20.15 -16.43 0.60
CA ILE A 418 -18.78 -16.00 0.32
C ILE A 418 -18.68 -14.46 0.25
N GLN A 419 -19.64 -13.78 -0.38
CA GLN A 419 -19.64 -12.32 -0.46
C GLN A 419 -19.83 -11.64 0.90
N ILE A 420 -20.70 -12.18 1.75
CA ILE A 420 -20.88 -11.67 3.13
C ILE A 420 -19.60 -11.85 3.96
N ASN A 421 -18.91 -12.99 3.80
CA ASN A 421 -17.62 -13.23 4.44
C ASN A 421 -16.50 -12.29 3.93
N ASP A 422 -16.47 -12.04 2.61
CA ASP A 422 -15.56 -11.08 1.99
C ASP A 422 -15.83 -9.67 2.54
N LEU A 423 -17.11 -9.27 2.66
CA LEU A 423 -17.50 -7.98 3.24
C LEU A 423 -17.08 -7.86 4.71
N SER A 424 -17.25 -8.91 5.52
CA SER A 424 -16.79 -8.91 6.92
C SER A 424 -15.27 -8.66 7.01
N THR A 425 -14.50 -9.26 6.10
CA THR A 425 -13.06 -9.02 5.99
C THR A 425 -12.77 -7.57 5.57
N LEU A 426 -13.52 -7.04 4.60
CA LEU A 426 -13.41 -5.66 4.14
C LEU A 426 -13.71 -4.64 5.24
N VAL A 427 -14.77 -4.86 6.03
CA VAL A 427 -15.14 -4.00 7.18
C VAL A 427 -13.99 -3.93 8.17
N LYS A 428 -13.37 -5.08 8.48
CA LYS A 428 -12.20 -5.14 9.35
C LYS A 428 -11.01 -4.36 8.77
N GLU A 429 -10.74 -4.50 7.48
CA GLU A 429 -9.66 -3.77 6.81
C GLU A 429 -9.90 -2.26 6.81
N VAL A 430 -11.14 -1.80 6.54
CA VAL A 430 -11.53 -0.39 6.62
C VAL A 430 -11.39 0.13 8.05
N ASN A 431 -11.89 -0.61 9.05
CA ASN A 431 -11.76 -0.25 10.47
C ASN A 431 -10.29 -0.12 10.91
N ASP A 432 -9.47 -1.11 10.59
CA ASP A 432 -8.05 -1.12 10.93
C ASP A 432 -7.34 0.12 10.33
N ASN A 433 -7.65 0.48 9.09
CA ASN A 433 -7.14 1.69 8.45
C ASN A 433 -7.69 3.00 9.05
N CYS A 434 -8.94 3.00 9.53
CA CYS A 434 -9.54 4.16 10.20
C CYS A 434 -8.88 4.43 11.56
N VAL A 435 -8.65 3.37 12.35
CA VAL A 435 -8.01 3.45 13.68
C VAL A 435 -6.48 3.64 13.59
N GLY A 436 -5.90 3.56 12.38
CA GLY A 436 -4.45 3.64 12.19
C GLY A 436 -3.72 2.38 12.63
N LYS A 437 -4.45 1.28 12.89
CA LYS A 437 -3.88 -0.06 12.96
C LYS A 437 -3.56 -0.46 11.53
N THR A 438 -2.41 -0.04 11.01
CA THR A 438 -1.94 -0.53 9.72
C THR A 438 -1.86 -2.05 9.84
N ASN A 439 -2.83 -2.75 9.26
CA ASN A 439 -2.86 -4.20 9.17
C ASN A 439 -1.85 -4.62 8.10
N ASN A 440 -0.59 -4.21 8.27
CA ASN A 440 0.53 -4.91 7.67
C ASN A 440 0.55 -6.27 8.35
N LYS A 441 -0.18 -7.22 7.77
CA LYS A 441 -0.01 -8.65 8.02
C LYS A 441 1.39 -9.06 7.54
N GLN A 442 2.40 -8.66 8.30
CA GLN A 442 3.60 -9.44 8.52
C GLN A 442 3.81 -9.49 10.03
N VAL A 443 3.14 -10.47 10.59
CA VAL A 443 3.09 -10.77 12.00
C VAL A 443 4.28 -11.65 12.35
N TYR A 444 5.23 -11.14 13.13
CA TYR A 444 6.10 -12.02 13.92
C TYR A 444 5.38 -12.37 15.22
N LEU A 445 4.70 -13.53 15.23
CA LEU A 445 3.90 -13.99 16.37
C LEU A 445 4.71 -14.79 17.40
N SER A 446 6.05 -14.78 17.38
CA SER A 446 6.85 -15.53 18.36
C SER A 446 8.30 -15.08 18.37
N LEU A 447 8.97 -15.00 19.53
CA LEU A 447 10.44 -14.92 19.57
C LEU A 447 11.05 -16.12 18.83
N PRO A 448 12.02 -15.92 17.94
CA PRO A 448 12.70 -17.05 17.33
C PRO A 448 13.59 -17.83 18.32
N ARG A 449 13.74 -19.12 18.05
CA ARG A 449 14.29 -20.19 18.92
C ARG A 449 15.61 -19.84 19.64
N PRO A 450 15.79 -20.25 20.91
CA PRO A 450 17.12 -20.44 21.48
C PRO A 450 17.89 -21.49 20.66
N GLY A 451 19.11 -21.19 20.24
CA GLY A 451 20.01 -22.18 19.62
C GLY A 451 20.26 -23.35 20.57
N LYS A 452 20.23 -24.58 20.07
CA LYS A 452 20.41 -25.79 20.87
C LYS A 452 21.88 -25.97 21.28
N HIS A 453 22.15 -25.97 22.58
CA HIS A 453 23.23 -26.76 23.18
C HIS A 453 22.59 -27.83 24.07
N GLY A 454 22.45 -29.06 23.57
CA GLY A 454 21.89 -30.18 24.33
C GLY A 454 21.26 -31.27 23.48
N THR A 455 21.63 -32.51 23.75
CA THR A 455 21.41 -33.75 22.97
C THR A 455 19.98 -34.33 23.04
N THR A 456 18.91 -33.53 23.17
CA THR A 456 17.54 -34.07 23.22
C THR A 456 16.63 -33.59 22.06
N VAL A 457 15.97 -34.57 21.43
CA VAL A 457 15.24 -34.48 20.15
C VAL A 457 13.74 -34.21 20.35
N LYS A 458 13.36 -33.34 21.30
CA LYS A 458 11.97 -32.85 21.37
C LYS A 458 11.89 -31.38 20.92
N ALA A 459 11.08 -31.12 19.90
CA ALA A 459 10.81 -29.78 19.40
C ALA A 459 9.85 -29.06 20.35
N ALA A 460 10.33 -28.02 21.04
CA ALA A 460 9.47 -27.14 21.84
C ALA A 460 8.65 -26.20 20.91
N LYS A 461 7.37 -26.01 21.23
CA LYS A 461 6.43 -25.19 20.45
C LYS A 461 6.81 -23.69 20.48
N PRO A 462 6.54 -22.93 19.40
CA PRO A 462 6.76 -21.48 19.38
C PRO A 462 5.93 -20.77 20.45
N VAL A 463 6.55 -19.84 21.18
CA VAL A 463 5.91 -19.09 22.26
C VAL A 463 5.54 -17.69 21.77
N LYS A 464 4.25 -17.35 21.86
CA LYS A 464 3.72 -16.05 21.44
C LYS A 464 4.09 -14.95 22.43
N LEU A 465 4.57 -13.82 21.91
CA LEU A 465 4.67 -12.59 22.69
C LEU A 465 3.26 -12.07 22.99
N ASP A 466 3.06 -11.49 24.17
CA ASP A 466 1.81 -10.79 24.46
C ASP A 466 1.82 -9.39 23.84
N ALA A 467 0.66 -8.73 23.86
CA ALA A 467 0.49 -7.42 23.23
C ALA A 467 1.36 -6.32 23.88
N GLN A 468 1.69 -6.46 25.16
CA GLN A 468 2.49 -5.48 25.90
C GLN A 468 3.97 -5.62 25.56
N GLU A 469 4.48 -6.86 25.53
CA GLU A 469 5.84 -7.20 25.07
C GLU A 469 6.05 -6.73 23.61
N GLN A 470 5.05 -6.94 22.75
CA GLN A 470 5.10 -6.52 21.35
C GLN A 470 5.08 -5.00 21.18
N ALA A 471 4.25 -4.29 21.94
CA ALA A 471 4.23 -2.83 21.92
C ALA A 471 5.56 -2.23 22.43
N LYS A 472 6.13 -2.83 23.48
CA LYS A 472 7.41 -2.41 24.07
C LYS A 472 8.54 -2.50 23.06
N ILE A 473 8.75 -3.67 22.45
CA ILE A 473 9.85 -3.88 21.49
C ILE A 473 9.65 -3.04 20.22
N ALA A 474 8.41 -2.86 19.77
CA ALA A 474 8.09 -2.04 18.58
C ALA A 474 8.40 -0.56 18.80
N LYS A 475 8.12 -0.03 20.01
CA LYS A 475 8.47 1.35 20.36
C LYS A 475 9.97 1.58 20.29
N VAL A 476 10.76 0.72 20.93
CA VAL A 476 12.23 0.85 20.95
C VAL A 476 12.82 0.65 19.55
N GLY A 477 12.30 -0.31 18.79
CA GLY A 477 12.69 -0.51 17.40
C GLY A 477 12.46 0.74 16.55
N LEU A 478 11.32 1.43 16.71
CA LEU A 478 11.05 2.67 16.00
C LEU A 478 12.02 3.80 16.37
N GLU A 479 12.38 3.92 17.66
CA GLU A 479 13.42 4.85 18.10
C GLU A 479 14.77 4.56 17.43
N VAL A 480 15.16 3.29 17.30
CA VAL A 480 16.36 2.88 16.56
C VAL A 480 16.29 3.30 15.09
N LYS A 481 15.14 3.12 14.41
CA LYS A 481 14.95 3.55 13.01
C LYS A 481 15.10 5.06 12.82
N LEU A 482 14.57 5.86 13.74
CA LEU A 482 14.71 7.31 13.67
C LEU A 482 16.19 7.70 13.80
N LEU A 483 16.90 7.10 14.74
CA LEU A 483 18.34 7.31 14.92
C LEU A 483 19.17 6.84 13.72
N THR A 484 18.85 5.73 13.06
CA THR A 484 19.55 5.32 11.82
C THR A 484 19.38 6.37 10.72
N SER A 485 18.16 6.90 10.57
CA SER A 485 17.87 7.94 9.57
C SER A 485 18.64 9.24 9.86
N GLU A 486 18.79 9.58 11.14
CA GLU A 486 19.57 10.75 11.58
C GLU A 486 21.08 10.55 11.32
N VAL A 487 21.65 9.37 11.65
CA VAL A 487 23.04 9.04 11.30
C VAL A 487 23.26 9.14 9.79
N ASP A 488 22.36 8.59 8.98
CA ASP A 488 22.47 8.62 7.53
C ASP A 488 22.47 10.07 7.01
N ALA A 489 21.53 10.91 7.46
CA ALA A 489 21.46 12.32 7.09
C ALA A 489 22.71 13.12 7.49
N GLU A 490 23.29 12.86 8.68
CA GLU A 490 24.53 13.52 9.10
C GLU A 490 25.75 13.06 8.30
N THR A 491 25.80 11.78 7.90
CA THR A 491 26.89 11.26 7.07
C THR A 491 26.83 11.69 5.60
N GLU A 492 25.66 12.07 5.09
CA GLU A 492 25.49 12.63 3.74
C GLU A 492 26.07 14.04 3.58
N LYS A 493 26.20 14.80 4.68
CA LYS A 493 26.80 16.16 4.68
C LYS A 493 28.31 16.15 4.43
N TRP A 494 28.97 15.01 4.56
CA TRP A 494 30.41 14.88 4.35
C TRP A 494 30.74 14.76 2.85
N GLU A 495 31.65 15.59 2.35
CA GLU A 495 32.09 15.51 0.94
C GLU A 495 32.87 14.21 0.65
N ASP A 496 33.74 13.80 1.58
CA ASP A 496 34.52 12.57 1.47
C ASP A 496 33.75 11.37 2.05
N GLN A 497 33.01 10.70 1.17
CA GLN A 497 32.29 9.47 1.49
C GLN A 497 33.23 8.26 1.74
N ALA A 498 34.53 8.39 1.45
CA ALA A 498 35.54 7.38 1.76
C ALA A 498 36.19 7.59 3.15
N ASN A 499 35.81 8.64 3.88
CA ASN A 499 36.28 8.88 5.24
C ASN A 499 35.94 7.70 6.17
N ASP A 500 36.92 7.28 6.98
CA ASP A 500 36.77 6.11 7.86
C ASP A 500 35.63 6.30 8.88
N ILE A 501 35.47 7.49 9.47
CA ILE A 501 34.40 7.78 10.44
C ILE A 501 33.02 7.65 9.77
N VAL A 502 32.88 8.24 8.58
CA VAL A 502 31.64 8.19 7.77
C VAL A 502 31.29 6.75 7.40
N LYS A 503 32.28 5.98 6.91
CA LYS A 503 32.09 4.58 6.54
C LYS A 503 31.66 3.71 7.73
N ARG A 504 32.30 3.87 8.89
CA ARG A 504 31.94 3.12 10.11
C ARG A 504 30.54 3.52 10.60
N ALA A 505 30.20 4.80 10.59
CA ALA A 505 28.87 5.28 10.97
C ALA A 505 27.77 4.71 10.05
N LYS A 506 27.97 4.74 8.73
CA LYS A 506 27.04 4.13 7.75
C LYS A 506 26.90 2.61 7.91
N ASN A 507 28.00 1.91 8.15
CA ASN A 507 27.94 0.47 8.44
C ASN A 507 27.12 0.19 9.70
N MET A 508 27.35 0.95 10.77
CA MET A 508 26.59 0.81 12.01
C MET A 508 25.11 1.15 11.81
N SER A 509 24.78 2.20 11.06
CA SER A 509 23.40 2.55 10.69
C SER A 509 22.69 1.39 9.96
N SER A 510 23.34 0.80 8.95
CA SER A 510 22.80 -0.35 8.20
C SER A 510 22.57 -1.58 9.10
N MET A 511 23.51 -1.87 9.99
CA MET A 511 23.40 -2.97 10.95
C MET A 511 22.25 -2.75 11.95
N ALA A 512 22.12 -1.54 12.50
CA ALA A 512 21.05 -1.17 13.41
C ALA A 512 19.68 -1.18 12.71
N TYR A 513 19.62 -0.80 11.43
CA TYR A 513 18.40 -0.91 10.63
C TYR A 513 17.96 -2.38 10.45
N ALA A 514 18.90 -3.31 10.24
CA ALA A 514 18.58 -4.74 10.21
C ALA A 514 18.02 -5.24 11.56
N MET A 515 18.53 -4.72 12.69
CA MET A 515 18.02 -5.02 14.03
C MET A 515 16.63 -4.40 14.28
N TYR A 516 16.35 -3.21 13.74
CA TYR A 516 15.00 -2.64 13.72
C TYR A 516 14.03 -3.52 12.91
N MET A 517 14.40 -3.91 11.69
CA MET A 517 13.57 -4.77 10.83
C MET A 517 13.24 -6.09 11.53
N PHE A 518 14.18 -6.65 12.30
CA PHE A 518 13.93 -7.80 13.15
C PHE A 518 12.79 -7.57 14.17
N THR A 519 12.72 -6.40 14.82
CA THR A 519 11.62 -6.06 15.76
C THR A 519 10.25 -6.00 15.08
N ARG A 520 10.23 -5.80 13.76
CA ARG A 520 9.04 -5.79 12.89
C ARG A 520 8.70 -7.18 12.34
N GLY A 521 9.60 -8.15 12.45
CA GLY A 521 9.46 -9.46 11.80
C GLY A 521 9.84 -9.46 10.33
N GLU A 522 10.56 -8.44 9.88
CA GLU A 522 10.93 -8.22 8.50
C GLU A 522 12.48 -8.26 8.37
N GLY A 523 13.01 -8.27 7.15
CA GLY A 523 14.46 -8.21 6.91
C GLY A 523 15.20 -9.55 6.91
N SER A 524 16.53 -9.48 6.97
CA SER A 524 17.44 -10.62 6.79
C SER A 524 17.63 -11.47 8.06
N LEU A 525 17.44 -10.87 9.24
CA LEU A 525 17.57 -11.54 10.53
C LEU A 525 16.30 -12.35 10.81
N LYS A 526 16.41 -13.67 10.86
CA LYS A 526 15.26 -14.56 11.03
C LYS A 526 15.18 -15.17 12.42
N THR A 527 16.30 -15.19 13.16
CA THR A 527 16.38 -15.81 14.48
C THR A 527 16.91 -14.86 15.57
N THR A 528 16.62 -15.15 16.86
CA THR A 528 17.21 -14.38 17.98
C THR A 528 18.72 -14.56 18.01
N LEU A 529 19.20 -15.73 17.56
CA LEU A 529 20.62 -15.97 17.37
C LEU A 529 21.19 -15.05 16.27
N ASP A 530 20.49 -14.86 15.16
CA ASP A 530 20.89 -13.91 14.10
C ASP A 530 20.95 -12.49 14.67
N LEU A 531 19.96 -12.09 15.49
CA LEU A 531 19.97 -10.79 16.17
C LEU A 531 21.19 -10.66 17.09
N PHE A 532 21.47 -11.65 17.94
CA PHE A 532 22.61 -11.58 18.87
C PHE A 532 23.94 -11.57 18.13
N LYS A 533 24.05 -12.33 17.03
CA LYS A 533 25.24 -12.30 16.16
C LYS A 533 25.39 -10.95 15.48
N GLN A 534 24.30 -10.36 15.00
CA GLN A 534 24.29 -9.02 14.45
C GLN A 534 24.73 -7.97 15.47
N ALA A 535 24.26 -8.09 16.71
CA ALA A 535 24.64 -7.21 17.82
C ALA A 535 26.13 -7.34 18.19
N GLU A 536 26.72 -8.54 18.12
CA GLU A 536 28.17 -8.73 18.26
C GLU A 536 28.94 -7.99 17.17
N TYR A 537 28.52 -8.13 15.90
CA TYR A 537 29.14 -7.41 14.80
C TYR A 537 28.97 -5.89 14.91
N PHE A 538 27.82 -5.44 15.39
CA PHE A 538 27.55 -4.02 15.67
C PHE A 538 28.48 -3.47 16.76
N ALA A 539 28.69 -4.21 17.86
CA ALA A 539 29.66 -3.85 18.90
C ALA A 539 31.11 -3.84 18.38
N GLU A 540 31.46 -4.76 17.49
CA GLU A 540 32.79 -4.79 16.87
C GLU A 540 33.02 -3.57 15.96
N GLU A 541 32.02 -3.19 15.17
CA GLU A 541 32.09 -1.99 14.32
C GLU A 541 32.11 -0.70 15.17
N GLY A 542 31.41 -0.66 16.30
CA GLY A 542 31.48 0.44 17.28
C GLY A 542 32.88 0.62 17.88
N ASN A 543 33.59 -0.47 18.18
CA ASN A 543 34.99 -0.40 18.62
C ASN A 543 35.93 0.10 17.52
N LYS A 544 35.67 -0.22 16.24
CA LYS A 544 36.44 0.33 15.13
C LYS A 544 36.18 1.83 14.97
N LEU A 545 34.92 2.27 15.05
CA LEU A 545 34.56 3.68 15.06
C LEU A 545 35.27 4.43 16.18
N PHE A 546 35.27 3.88 17.41
CA PHE A 546 35.99 4.46 18.54
C PHE A 546 37.47 4.74 18.23
N ARG A 547 38.18 3.77 17.63
CA ARG A 547 39.59 3.94 17.27
C ARG A 547 39.78 5.03 16.22
N SER A 548 38.98 5.02 15.15
CA SER A 548 39.04 6.03 14.09
C SER A 548 38.78 7.44 14.62
N VAL A 549 37.80 7.60 15.51
CA VAL A 549 37.49 8.90 16.10
C VAL A 549 38.55 9.31 17.13
N ARG A 550 39.11 8.37 17.91
CA ARG A 550 40.19 8.68 18.87
C ARG A 550 41.45 9.18 18.17
N GLU A 551 41.79 8.58 17.03
CA GLU A 551 42.89 9.02 16.18
C GLU A 551 42.61 10.40 15.57
N PHE A 552 41.40 10.64 15.07
CA PHE A 552 40.96 11.95 14.59
C PHE A 552 41.07 13.01 15.68
N VAL A 553 40.59 12.73 16.90
CA VAL A 553 40.71 13.63 18.04
C VAL A 553 42.18 13.94 18.32
N GLY A 554 43.11 12.98 18.19
CA GLY A 554 44.55 13.22 18.36
C GLY A 554 45.12 14.37 17.51
N GLN A 555 44.48 14.70 16.39
CA GLN A 555 44.92 15.72 15.43
C GLN A 555 44.20 17.08 15.60
N VAL A 556 43.18 17.16 16.46
CA VAL A 556 42.37 18.37 16.67
C VAL A 556 42.94 19.21 17.84
N PRO A 557 43.18 20.52 17.69
CA PRO A 557 43.59 21.37 18.81
C PRO A 557 42.59 21.39 19.98
N ASP A 558 43.05 21.71 21.18
CA ASP A 558 42.16 21.74 22.35
C ASP A 558 41.10 22.84 22.22
N CYS A 559 39.83 22.46 22.36
CA CYS A 559 38.68 23.36 22.25
C CYS A 559 37.43 22.72 22.84
N GLN A 560 36.40 23.53 23.13
CA GLN A 560 35.16 23.06 23.77
C GLN A 560 34.48 21.90 23.02
N LEU A 561 34.43 21.95 21.69
CA LEU A 561 33.87 20.89 20.85
C LEU A 561 34.68 19.59 20.92
N ARG A 562 36.01 19.66 21.13
CA ARG A 562 36.86 18.48 21.34
C ARG A 562 36.53 17.83 22.69
N SER A 563 36.32 18.61 23.75
CA SER A 563 35.93 18.10 25.06
C SER A 563 34.55 17.43 25.01
N GLU A 564 33.58 18.05 24.32
CA GLU A 564 32.24 17.49 24.11
C GLU A 564 32.28 16.19 23.28
N LEU A 565 33.05 16.17 22.19
CA LEU A 565 33.29 14.97 21.39
C LEU A 565 33.81 13.80 22.23
N MET A 566 34.76 14.09 23.13
CA MET A 566 35.36 13.10 24.02
C MET A 566 34.35 12.50 25.01
N MET A 567 33.39 13.28 25.50
CA MET A 567 32.34 12.78 26.40
C MET A 567 31.48 11.68 25.75
N TYR A 568 31.12 11.83 24.48
CA TYR A 568 30.37 10.79 23.74
C TYR A 568 31.26 9.63 23.32
N LEU A 569 32.51 9.92 22.92
CA LEU A 569 33.47 8.90 22.49
C LEU A 569 33.81 7.92 23.62
N GLU A 570 33.94 8.38 24.85
CA GLU A 570 34.29 7.54 26.01
C GLU A 570 33.15 6.62 26.47
N GLN A 571 31.90 6.87 26.03
CA GLN A 571 30.75 6.00 26.30
C GLN A 571 30.67 4.80 25.35
N ILE A 572 31.21 4.92 24.12
CA ILE A 572 31.13 3.88 23.09
C ILE A 572 31.69 2.52 23.58
N PRO A 573 32.90 2.43 24.18
CA PRO A 573 33.43 1.15 24.66
C PRO A 573 32.54 0.49 25.71
N SER A 574 31.90 1.28 26.59
CA SER A 574 31.02 0.78 27.64
C SER A 574 29.78 0.11 27.04
N HIS A 575 29.09 0.78 26.11
CA HIS A 575 27.95 0.20 25.40
C HIS A 575 28.33 -1.04 24.58
N CYS A 576 29.47 -1.02 23.90
CA CYS A 576 29.97 -2.20 23.19
C CYS A 576 30.23 -3.39 24.12
N GLN A 577 30.73 -3.15 25.34
CA GLN A 577 30.94 -4.20 26.35
C GLN A 577 29.60 -4.71 26.91
N GLN A 578 28.66 -3.82 27.22
CA GLN A 578 27.32 -4.17 27.69
C GLN A 578 26.54 -4.98 26.66
N LEU A 579 26.63 -4.62 25.37
CA LEU A 579 26.01 -5.35 24.28
C LEU A 579 26.61 -6.77 24.15
N ASN A 580 27.94 -6.90 24.21
CA ASN A 580 28.63 -8.19 24.19
C ASN A 580 28.32 -9.07 25.41
N PHE A 581 28.21 -8.48 26.60
CA PHE A 581 27.83 -9.21 27.80
C PHE A 581 26.39 -9.73 27.68
N THR A 582 25.48 -8.88 27.22
CA THR A 582 24.08 -9.21 27.00
C THR A 582 23.94 -10.35 25.99
N THR A 583 24.61 -10.29 24.84
CA THR A 583 24.52 -11.33 23.79
C THR A 583 25.10 -12.67 24.22
N LYS A 584 26.13 -12.69 25.08
CA LYS A 584 26.77 -13.93 25.57
C LYS A 584 26.11 -14.53 26.81
N SER A 585 25.27 -13.77 27.51
CA SER A 585 24.56 -14.27 28.70
C SER A 585 23.62 -15.44 28.36
N PRO A 586 23.58 -16.53 29.14
CA PRO A 586 22.64 -17.62 28.91
C PRO A 586 21.22 -17.15 29.22
N SER A 587 20.27 -17.44 28.34
CA SER A 587 18.85 -17.14 28.54
C SER A 587 18.01 -18.37 28.19
N ALA A 588 17.15 -18.81 29.10
CA ALA A 588 16.25 -19.95 28.90
C ALA A 588 14.81 -19.59 29.26
N GLY A 589 13.86 -19.99 28.41
CA GLY A 589 12.44 -19.67 28.59
C GLY A 589 12.02 -18.30 28.01
N LYS A 590 10.71 -18.15 27.77
CA LYS A 590 10.12 -17.01 27.05
C LYS A 590 10.56 -15.65 27.60
N SER A 591 10.32 -15.41 28.89
CA SER A 591 10.55 -14.10 29.52
C SER A 591 12.03 -13.73 29.59
N SER A 592 12.92 -14.69 29.85
CA SER A 592 14.37 -14.47 29.85
C SER A 592 14.88 -14.14 28.44
N THR A 593 14.42 -14.86 27.42
CA THR A 593 14.77 -14.56 26.02
C THR A 593 14.21 -13.21 25.56
N PHE A 594 12.98 -12.87 25.94
CA PHE A 594 12.40 -11.56 25.64
C PHE A 594 13.23 -10.42 26.25
N ASN A 595 13.53 -10.51 27.54
CA ASN A 595 14.33 -9.49 28.23
C ASN A 595 15.71 -9.34 27.59
N LYS A 596 16.36 -10.44 27.20
CA LYS A 596 17.63 -10.39 26.49
C LYS A 596 17.52 -9.67 25.13
N VAL A 597 16.47 -9.95 24.36
CA VAL A 597 16.20 -9.27 23.09
C VAL A 597 15.93 -7.78 23.31
N ASP A 598 15.07 -7.43 24.27
CA ASP A 598 14.75 -6.05 24.64
C ASP A 598 16.00 -5.27 25.06
N CYS A 599 16.83 -5.83 25.97
CA CYS A 599 18.10 -5.22 26.36
C CYS A 599 19.06 -5.06 25.17
N THR A 600 19.12 -6.03 24.25
CA THR A 600 19.98 -5.94 23.06
C THR A 600 19.57 -4.77 22.17
N ILE A 601 18.27 -4.57 21.94
CA ILE A 601 17.77 -3.45 21.13
C ILE A 601 17.94 -2.11 21.86
N GLN A 602 17.75 -2.06 23.19
CA GLN A 602 17.99 -0.85 23.98
C GLN A 602 19.47 -0.42 23.96
N GLU A 603 20.40 -1.36 24.15
CA GLU A 603 21.84 -1.05 24.08
C GLU A 603 22.27 -0.62 22.68
N THR A 604 21.67 -1.21 21.64
CA THR A 604 21.86 -0.76 20.25
C THR A 604 21.42 0.69 20.07
N LYS A 605 20.27 1.07 20.64
CA LYS A 605 19.77 2.44 20.64
C LYS A 605 20.72 3.41 21.35
N SER A 606 21.17 3.07 22.56
CA SER A 606 22.09 3.90 23.35
C SER A 606 23.41 4.16 22.61
N LEU A 607 23.97 3.12 21.98
CA LEU A 607 25.18 3.26 21.18
C LEU A 607 24.94 4.12 19.92
N LEU A 608 23.81 3.95 19.23
CA LEU A 608 23.46 4.76 18.06
C LEU A 608 23.25 6.23 18.41
N LEU A 609 22.68 6.54 19.58
CA LEU A 609 22.53 7.90 20.08
C LEU A 609 23.89 8.60 20.28
N CYS A 610 24.90 7.89 20.80
CA CYS A 610 26.26 8.42 20.89
C CYS A 610 26.82 8.77 19.51
N ILE A 611 26.55 7.94 18.50
CA ILE A 611 27.02 8.14 17.12
C ILE A 611 26.35 9.35 16.46
N VAL A 612 25.03 9.50 16.63
CA VAL A 612 24.26 10.65 16.15
C VAL A 612 24.83 11.97 16.67
N ARG A 613 25.27 12.02 17.93
CA ARG A 613 25.88 13.22 18.51
C ARG A 613 27.33 13.42 18.06
N LEU A 614 28.07 12.33 17.87
CA LEU A 614 29.49 12.35 17.57
C LEU A 614 29.79 12.78 16.13
N VAL A 615 29.04 12.27 15.14
CA VAL A 615 29.31 12.50 13.70
C VAL A 615 29.26 13.99 13.32
N PRO A 616 28.27 14.80 13.75
CA PRO A 616 28.21 16.24 13.46
C PRO A 616 29.36 17.03 14.09
N ILE A 617 29.79 16.65 15.29
CA ILE A 617 30.93 17.30 15.96
C ILE A 617 32.23 17.00 15.21
N CYS A 618 32.44 15.74 14.78
CA CYS A 618 33.55 15.36 13.92
C CYS A 618 33.55 16.15 12.60
N TYR A 619 32.38 16.35 11.98
CA TYR A 619 32.24 17.13 10.75
C TYR A 619 32.69 18.58 10.96
N SER A 620 32.16 19.22 12.00
CA SER A 620 32.44 20.62 12.33
C SER A 620 33.93 20.84 12.63
N LEU A 621 34.56 19.92 13.37
CA LEU A 621 35.98 19.97 13.67
C LEU A 621 36.85 19.69 12.44
N SER A 622 36.45 18.76 11.57
CA SER A 622 37.15 18.47 10.32
C SER A 622 37.13 19.69 9.39
N ALA A 623 35.97 20.33 9.23
CA ALA A 623 35.81 21.54 8.43
C ALA A 623 36.63 22.73 8.99
N LYS A 624 36.66 22.89 10.32
CA LYS A 624 37.36 24.00 10.98
C LYS A 624 38.88 23.87 10.93
N TYR A 625 39.42 22.66 11.10
CA TYR A 625 40.86 22.43 11.24
C TYR A 625 41.50 21.72 10.02
N ASN A 626 40.73 21.40 8.98
CA ASN A 626 41.18 20.66 7.79
C ASN A 626 41.90 19.34 8.14
N VAL A 627 41.36 18.60 9.12
CA VAL A 627 41.92 17.34 9.60
C VAL A 627 41.38 16.19 8.75
N THR A 628 42.28 15.40 8.15
CA THR A 628 41.97 14.22 7.32
C THR A 628 42.27 12.92 8.06
N THR A 629 41.39 11.92 7.95
CA THR A 629 41.66 10.57 8.49
C THR A 629 42.74 9.85 7.68
N PRO A 630 43.59 8.98 8.29
CA PRO A 630 44.78 8.40 7.67
C PRO A 630 44.56 7.61 6.37
N ASN A 631 43.35 7.11 6.10
CA ASN A 631 43.01 6.34 4.89
C ASN A 631 42.16 7.09 3.86
N SER A 632 41.99 8.41 3.99
CA SER A 632 41.27 9.18 2.97
C SER A 632 42.14 9.29 1.70
N PRO A 633 41.64 8.88 0.52
CA PRO A 633 42.39 8.98 -0.74
C PRO A 633 42.50 10.43 -1.26
N THR A 634 41.90 11.41 -0.58
CA THR A 634 41.88 12.82 -1.00
C THR A 634 43.06 13.61 -0.43
N ALA A 635 44.26 13.29 -0.88
CA ALA A 635 45.39 14.22 -0.78
C ALA A 635 45.41 15.17 -2.00
N ARG A 636 45.43 16.48 -1.71
CA ARG A 636 45.55 17.66 -2.60
C ARG A 636 44.31 17.98 -3.43
N TRP A 637 43.69 19.14 -3.17
CA TRP A 637 43.82 20.39 -3.94
C TRP A 637 43.10 21.52 -3.17
N ARG A 638 43.83 22.51 -2.64
CA ARG A 638 43.25 23.79 -2.19
C ARG A 638 43.09 24.71 -3.39
N ARG A 639 41.91 25.33 -3.54
CA ARG A 639 41.78 26.75 -3.92
C ARG A 639 40.79 27.40 -2.95
N PRO A 640 41.01 28.66 -2.52
CA PRO A 640 40.07 29.37 -1.66
C PRO A 640 38.79 29.72 -2.43
N PRO A 641 37.65 29.90 -1.75
CA PRO A 641 36.42 30.34 -2.41
C PRO A 641 36.58 31.80 -2.87
N PRO A 642 36.12 32.19 -4.07
CA PRO A 642 36.00 33.60 -4.41
C PRO A 642 34.83 34.23 -3.66
N MET A 643 35.05 35.47 -3.21
CA MET A 643 34.10 36.32 -2.50
C MET A 643 32.80 36.54 -3.28
N MET A 644 31.70 36.73 -2.55
CA MET A 644 30.47 37.33 -3.06
C MET A 644 30.76 38.74 -3.59
N ASP A 645 30.26 39.04 -4.78
CA ASP A 645 29.92 40.41 -5.18
C ASP A 645 28.44 40.48 -5.54
N LEU A 646 27.79 41.44 -4.89
CA LEU A 646 26.43 41.93 -5.10
C LEU A 646 26.45 42.80 -6.37
N HIS A 647 25.62 42.51 -7.38
CA HIS A 647 24.80 43.51 -8.12
C HIS A 647 24.16 42.98 -9.42
N SER A 648 22.86 43.33 -9.54
CA SER A 648 22.08 43.71 -10.73
C SER A 648 21.67 42.72 -11.82
N ASN A 649 20.33 42.58 -11.92
CA ASN A 649 19.49 42.27 -13.09
C ASN A 649 20.00 42.71 -14.47
N SER A 650 19.78 41.87 -15.49
CA SER A 650 19.00 42.22 -16.70
C SER A 650 18.71 41.00 -17.60
N SER A 651 17.43 40.63 -17.67
CA SER A 651 16.62 40.29 -18.87
C SER A 651 17.21 39.57 -20.10
N ASP A 652 16.59 38.41 -20.37
CA ASP A 652 15.82 38.06 -21.57
C ASP A 652 16.42 37.42 -22.85
N MET A 653 15.64 36.42 -23.30
CA MET A 653 15.48 35.76 -24.60
C MET A 653 16.57 34.82 -25.12
N ASP A 654 16.33 33.51 -24.98
CA ASP A 654 15.82 32.69 -26.09
C ASP A 654 15.48 31.25 -25.65
N SER A 655 14.37 30.72 -26.17
CA SER A 655 13.92 29.31 -26.14
C SER A 655 13.68 28.86 -27.59
N PRO A 656 13.48 27.56 -27.93
CA PRO A 656 13.31 26.37 -27.06
C PRO A 656 14.12 25.14 -27.49
N LEU A 657 14.23 24.13 -26.61
CA LEU A 657 13.90 22.72 -26.92
C LEU A 657 14.07 21.80 -25.69
N SER A 658 13.04 20.99 -25.50
CA SER A 658 12.77 19.92 -24.53
C SER A 658 13.91 18.93 -24.23
N GLN A 659 14.05 18.50 -22.97
CA GLN A 659 13.98 17.08 -22.55
C GLN A 659 14.16 16.82 -21.04
N SER A 660 13.15 16.15 -20.48
CA SER A 660 13.14 15.12 -19.42
C SER A 660 14.03 15.26 -18.17
N SER A 661 13.36 15.53 -17.05
CA SER A 661 13.81 15.26 -15.68
C SER A 661 13.83 13.76 -15.38
N GLY A 662 15.01 13.24 -15.01
CA GLY A 662 15.19 11.89 -14.51
C GLY A 662 14.98 11.81 -13.00
N PHE A 663 14.01 11.02 -12.57
CA PHE A 663 13.93 10.49 -11.20
C PHE A 663 14.69 9.17 -11.14
N MET A 664 15.55 9.05 -10.13
CA MET A 664 16.35 7.86 -9.83
C MET A 664 15.44 6.77 -9.25
N SER A 665 15.40 5.60 -9.88
CA SER A 665 14.83 4.38 -9.29
C SER A 665 15.96 3.55 -8.69
N ASP A 666 15.88 3.30 -7.39
CA ASP A 666 16.68 2.27 -6.74
C ASP A 666 15.95 0.94 -6.89
N GLY A 667 16.68 -0.07 -7.37
CA GLY A 667 16.15 -1.36 -7.77
C GLY A 667 17.05 -2.47 -7.28
N SER A 668 16.53 -3.28 -6.36
CA SER A 668 16.94 -4.67 -6.16
C SER A 668 15.94 -5.38 -5.24
N ILE A 669 15.01 -6.14 -5.80
CA ILE A 669 14.25 -7.16 -5.06
C ILE A 669 14.48 -8.50 -5.75
N MET A 670 15.19 -9.37 -5.05
CA MET A 670 15.35 -10.77 -5.40
C MET A 670 14.03 -11.54 -5.24
N ARG A 671 13.79 -12.39 -6.23
CA ARG A 671 12.76 -13.41 -6.28
C ARG A 671 12.73 -14.25 -5.00
N ALA A 672 11.55 -14.36 -4.39
CA ALA A 672 11.19 -15.48 -3.55
C ALA A 672 9.84 -16.00 -4.02
N GLN A 673 9.86 -17.11 -4.78
CA GLN A 673 8.67 -17.92 -5.03
C GLN A 673 8.12 -18.38 -3.68
N LYS A 674 6.91 -17.92 -3.34
CA LYS A 674 6.06 -18.58 -2.35
C LYS A 674 4.95 -19.31 -3.08
N THR A 675 4.97 -20.62 -2.91
CA THR A 675 3.99 -21.60 -3.35
C THR A 675 2.60 -21.21 -2.83
N LEU A 676 1.71 -20.77 -3.74
CA LEU A 676 0.29 -20.66 -3.46
C LEU A 676 -0.30 -22.07 -3.42
N HIS A 677 -0.51 -22.60 -2.22
CA HIS A 677 -1.38 -23.76 -2.01
C HIS A 677 -2.73 -23.27 -1.50
N LYS A 678 -3.70 -23.20 -2.43
CA LYS A 678 -5.14 -23.47 -2.29
C LYS A 678 -5.86 -23.00 -3.56
N MET A 679 -5.78 -23.82 -4.62
CA MET A 679 -6.72 -23.82 -5.75
C MET A 679 -7.07 -25.28 -6.03
N ASN A 680 -7.85 -25.90 -5.13
CA ASN A 680 -8.31 -27.29 -5.27
C ASN A 680 -9.75 -27.40 -5.82
N SER A 681 -10.33 -26.30 -6.32
CA SER A 681 -11.68 -26.30 -6.88
C SER A 681 -11.73 -26.61 -8.39
N PHE A 682 -10.61 -26.50 -9.11
CA PHE A 682 -10.57 -26.73 -10.56
C PHE A 682 -10.25 -28.19 -10.95
N ASP A 683 -9.72 -29.00 -10.05
CA ASP A 683 -9.47 -30.45 -10.30
C ASP A 683 -10.71 -31.33 -10.03
N ARG A 684 -11.88 -30.74 -9.74
CA ARG A 684 -13.15 -31.46 -9.49
C ARG A 684 -14.32 -31.01 -10.38
N LEU A 685 -14.04 -30.32 -11.48
CA LEU A 685 -14.96 -30.04 -12.58
C LEU A 685 -14.47 -30.73 -13.86
#